data_AF-A0A7S3WRA5-F1
#
_entry.id   AF-A0A7S3WRA5-F1
#
_cell.length_a   1.000
_cell.length_b   1.000
_cell.length_c   1.000
_cell.angle_alpha   90.00
_cell.angle_beta   90.00
_cell.angle_gamma   90.00
#
_symmetry.space_group_name_H-M   'P 1'
#
loop_
_entity.id
_entity.type
_entity.pdbx_description
1 polymer ?
#
loop_
_entity_poly.entity_id
_entity_poly.type
_entity_poly.pdbx_seq_one_letter_code
_entity_poly.pdbx_strand_id
1 'polypeptide(L)'
;EEEKPKEEEKPKEPEKPKELEEDAPEDKRPKIKAEVAVNMADTTMNVMPTAGGKILMALSEGGFRHLLASARMNVGLKAGRYMFEARIIETCPVQDQNRSAPQPSTLLRLGLTTAGSSLFMDTADSISIDSEGFGLVGTTKKKYGQKFGRDVTVAMLVNLDAGSPNANTVSLFRNGVRAGEPLPLPEGLCGKTLFPTIVYRGATVQVNFGSAPVVALPFTCKMPSQAAAADVEVVTPKPAKQLEVVFPVGMPEQGYFDWVDDFCAKNPEYTELSDRKIIEWAVKSGMWKGKGAVSSSDKPDMKFGVPAMEDMSVRRLIAHVAPSLQRSYVVPELVGNLLEAKRGEAVRKFAGPAFKKRALVIIGEPSKDYKASVQGLLLADKQAKADQELKKKAQEEERKRLMEERKKKVEEAKRAREAAQRKKDGKEEPAEEEKKEEEPKDEKMEEAAAPVELTEEEKKQWYRKTGVPDVAESAVSRTYTKYALPRMEEGFSEVSYLWQPEAACEKLLKDWVLNKKLGALVEDLQPGEAFKEQWGAWQKALVGWRTAWNSWKDPAKRKALLAKRAEAKKKEAEGKKAREERKQQEQKAKKLREAEEAEEKKARDDKKKAREAERKAKEAKVSDLKRKQEEDLKSMDARREAEAKLAKETGQGPPIVQLGVLAAGAYFFLGPKGDKKKSDAPKAAAPKAEAAPAKPAAPAAEAAPAKAAPAEPAAPAP
;
A
#
# COMPACT_ATOMS: atom_id res chain seq x y z
N GLU A 1 -96.56 -7.63 39.07
CA GLU A 1 -95.31 -7.08 39.62
C GLU A 1 -95.05 -5.72 39.01
N GLU A 2 -94.31 -4.82 39.68
CA GLU A 2 -93.72 -3.65 39.03
C GLU A 2 -92.23 -3.92 38.81
N GLU A 3 -91.78 -3.85 37.56
CA GLU A 3 -90.42 -4.18 37.18
C GLU A 3 -89.50 -2.96 37.35
N LYS A 4 -88.53 -3.04 38.27
CA LYS A 4 -87.53 -1.98 38.46
C LYS A 4 -86.52 -1.99 37.31
N PRO A 5 -86.21 -0.85 36.68
CA PRO A 5 -85.16 -0.78 35.67
C PRO A 5 -83.80 -1.10 36.31
N LYS A 6 -82.97 -1.82 35.55
CA LYS A 6 -81.64 -2.26 35.96
C LYS A 6 -80.62 -1.15 35.67
N GLU A 7 -79.90 -0.70 36.69
CA GLU A 7 -78.93 0.39 36.55
C GLU A 7 -77.68 -0.09 35.77
N GLU A 8 -77.27 0.67 34.75
CA GLU A 8 -76.11 0.31 33.91
C GLU A 8 -74.78 0.65 34.61
N GLU A 9 -73.99 -0.37 34.91
CA GLU A 9 -72.67 -0.22 35.51
C GLU A 9 -71.70 0.40 34.49
N LYS A 10 -71.33 1.68 34.71
CA LYS A 10 -70.38 2.38 33.85
C LYS A 10 -69.02 1.67 33.83
N PRO A 11 -68.38 1.49 32.65
CA PRO A 11 -67.03 0.96 32.59
C PRO A 11 -66.07 1.80 33.44
N LYS A 12 -65.30 1.15 34.31
CA LYS A 12 -64.19 1.80 34.99
C LYS A 12 -63.18 2.28 33.95
N GLU A 13 -62.79 3.55 34.02
CA GLU A 13 -61.60 4.01 33.30
C GLU A 13 -60.38 3.17 33.73
N PRO A 14 -59.48 2.79 32.81
CA PRO A 14 -58.26 2.10 33.20
C PRO A 14 -57.43 3.00 34.11
N GLU A 15 -57.08 2.51 35.30
CA GLU A 15 -56.23 3.25 36.24
C GLU A 15 -54.92 3.66 35.53
N LYS A 16 -54.59 4.95 35.61
CA LYS A 16 -53.34 5.47 35.07
C LYS A 16 -52.19 4.75 35.78
N PRO A 17 -51.18 4.21 35.07
CA PRO A 17 -50.03 3.57 35.70
C PRO A 17 -49.43 4.49 36.76
N LYS A 18 -49.36 3.99 38.00
CA LYS A 18 -48.79 4.76 39.11
C LYS A 18 -47.32 5.04 38.81
N GLU A 19 -46.92 6.31 38.82
CA GLU A 19 -45.52 6.68 38.63
C GLU A 19 -44.68 6.11 39.78
N LEU A 20 -43.48 5.62 39.44
CA LEU A 20 -42.61 4.83 40.33
C LEU A 20 -41.61 5.71 41.09
N GLU A 21 -41.63 7.02 40.86
CA GLU A 21 -40.69 8.00 41.37
C GLU A 21 -41.46 9.20 41.96
N GLU A 22 -41.22 9.52 43.22
CA GLU A 22 -41.84 10.67 43.91
C GLU A 22 -41.01 11.96 43.70
N ASP A 23 -41.51 13.12 44.11
CA ASP A 23 -40.77 14.40 44.00
C ASP A 23 -39.39 14.34 44.70
N ALA A 24 -38.35 14.94 44.10
CA ALA A 24 -37.06 15.05 44.75
C ALA A 24 -37.10 16.12 45.85
N PRO A 25 -36.71 15.80 47.11
CA PRO A 25 -36.77 16.74 48.22
C PRO A 25 -35.89 17.97 47.97
N GLU A 26 -36.19 19.08 48.66
CA GLU A 26 -35.33 20.26 48.67
C GLU A 26 -33.92 19.88 49.11
N ASP A 27 -32.92 20.11 48.25
CA ASP A 27 -31.53 19.88 48.58
C ASP A 27 -30.84 21.22 48.85
N LYS A 28 -30.37 21.38 50.09
CA LYS A 28 -29.72 22.58 50.62
C LYS A 28 -28.19 22.44 50.65
N ARG A 29 -27.65 21.32 50.17
CA ARG A 29 -26.21 21.09 50.01
C ARG A 29 -25.64 22.03 48.93
N PRO A 30 -24.36 22.42 49.01
CA PRO A 30 -23.76 23.31 48.02
C PRO A 30 -23.77 22.68 46.62
N LYS A 31 -24.33 23.40 45.64
CA LYS A 31 -24.36 23.00 44.24
C LYS A 31 -22.96 23.04 43.59
N ILE A 32 -22.78 22.32 42.49
CA ILE A 32 -21.54 22.38 41.71
C ILE A 32 -21.25 23.81 41.22
N LYS A 33 -19.95 24.14 41.09
CA LYS A 33 -19.47 25.44 40.56
C LYS A 33 -18.96 25.36 39.12
N ALA A 34 -18.75 24.15 38.60
CA ALA A 34 -18.28 23.92 37.24
C ALA A 34 -19.45 23.89 36.26
N GLU A 35 -19.24 24.38 35.04
CA GLU A 35 -20.19 24.23 33.94
C GLU A 35 -20.26 22.76 33.50
N VAL A 36 -21.48 22.24 33.29
CA VAL A 36 -21.69 20.89 32.75
C VAL A 36 -21.66 20.97 31.23
N ALA A 37 -20.66 20.33 30.64
CA ALA A 37 -20.35 20.40 29.22
C ALA A 37 -19.83 19.06 28.70
N VAL A 38 -19.71 18.94 27.38
CA VAL A 38 -19.03 17.81 26.74
C VAL A 38 -17.54 17.83 27.08
N ASN A 39 -17.00 16.72 27.58
CA ASN A 39 -15.56 16.58 27.76
C ASN A 39 -14.91 16.33 26.38
N MET A 40 -14.33 17.36 25.77
CA MET A 40 -13.72 17.26 24.44
C MET A 40 -12.44 16.39 24.36
N ALA A 41 -11.93 15.87 25.48
CA ALA A 41 -10.99 14.75 25.46
C ALA A 41 -11.71 13.40 25.21
N ASP A 42 -12.87 13.20 25.85
CA ASP A 42 -13.70 11.99 25.76
C ASP A 42 -14.79 12.09 24.67
N THR A 43 -14.38 12.47 23.46
CA THR A 43 -15.23 12.37 22.27
C THR A 43 -14.55 11.64 21.13
N THR A 44 -15.32 11.01 20.25
CA THR A 44 -14.80 10.54 18.95
C THR A 44 -14.42 11.74 18.07
N MET A 45 -13.42 11.57 17.20
CA MET A 45 -12.84 12.68 16.41
C MET A 45 -13.77 13.32 15.37
N ASN A 46 -15.01 12.84 15.24
CA ASN A 46 -16.05 13.43 14.40
C ASN A 46 -17.08 14.28 15.16
N VAL A 47 -17.06 14.32 16.49
CA VAL A 47 -17.96 15.17 17.28
C VAL A 47 -17.58 16.63 17.08
N MET A 48 -18.52 17.43 16.58
CA MET A 48 -18.40 18.87 16.49
C MET A 48 -19.46 19.53 17.37
N PRO A 49 -19.09 20.02 18.57
CA PRO A 49 -20.00 20.77 19.43
C PRO A 49 -20.25 22.17 18.84
N THR A 50 -21.51 22.60 18.82
CA THR A 50 -21.92 23.96 18.44
C THR A 50 -22.86 24.54 19.51
N ALA A 51 -23.21 25.82 19.40
CA ALA A 51 -24.06 26.54 20.36
C ALA A 51 -23.63 26.38 21.84
N GLY A 52 -22.33 26.47 22.12
CA GLY A 52 -21.77 26.27 23.46
C GLY A 52 -21.85 24.83 23.97
N GLY A 53 -21.73 23.83 23.08
CA GLY A 53 -21.80 22.42 23.43
C GLY A 53 -23.21 21.86 23.61
N LYS A 54 -24.25 22.70 23.45
CA LYS A 54 -25.67 22.32 23.60
C LYS A 54 -26.24 21.65 22.34
N ILE A 55 -25.52 21.72 21.22
CA ILE A 55 -25.84 21.03 19.97
C ILE A 55 -24.61 20.21 19.57
N LEU A 56 -24.83 18.93 19.24
CA LEU A 56 -23.81 17.98 18.82
C LEU A 56 -24.04 17.59 17.37
N MET A 57 -23.14 18.04 16.50
CA MET A 57 -23.07 17.65 15.09
C MET A 57 -22.00 16.56 14.91
N ALA A 58 -22.06 15.82 13.81
CA ALA A 58 -21.03 14.86 13.42
C ALA A 58 -20.45 15.24 12.05
N LEU A 59 -19.16 14.98 11.82
CA LEU A 59 -18.60 14.99 10.46
C LEU A 59 -19.40 14.01 9.59
N SER A 60 -19.87 14.50 8.44
CA SER A 60 -20.78 13.78 7.53
C SER A 60 -20.18 13.51 6.15
N GLU A 61 -18.97 14.00 5.89
CA GLU A 61 -18.22 13.84 4.64
C GLU A 61 -17.59 12.45 4.52
N GLY A 62 -17.60 11.88 3.31
CA GLY A 62 -16.98 10.59 3.02
C GLY A 62 -17.46 9.47 3.95
N GLY A 63 -16.54 8.62 4.40
CA GLY A 63 -16.85 7.49 5.27
C GLY A 63 -17.36 7.86 6.68
N PHE A 64 -17.19 9.11 7.14
CA PHE A 64 -17.58 9.48 8.50
C PHE A 64 -19.08 9.36 8.77
N ARG A 65 -19.93 9.51 7.75
CA ARG A 65 -21.38 9.30 7.87
C ARG A 65 -21.77 7.91 8.37
N HIS A 66 -20.92 6.89 8.16
CA HIS A 66 -21.17 5.51 8.61
C HIS A 66 -20.74 5.28 10.08
N LEU A 67 -19.85 6.13 10.60
CA LEU A 67 -19.28 6.03 11.94
C LEU A 67 -20.24 6.58 13.01
N LEU A 68 -20.18 6.01 14.22
CA LEU A 68 -20.82 6.57 15.40
C LEU A 68 -20.00 7.75 15.92
N ALA A 69 -20.65 8.89 16.09
CA ALA A 69 -20.18 9.94 16.99
C ALA A 69 -20.51 9.56 18.44
N SER A 70 -19.60 9.84 19.38
CA SER A 70 -19.84 9.66 20.80
C SER A 70 -19.19 10.76 21.64
N ALA A 71 -19.92 11.23 22.66
CA ALA A 71 -19.48 12.25 23.59
C ALA A 71 -19.84 11.90 25.03
N ARG A 72 -18.84 11.88 25.92
CA ARG A 72 -19.02 11.83 27.38
C ARG A 72 -19.06 13.26 27.96
N MET A 73 -19.86 13.49 29.00
CA MET A 73 -19.86 14.77 29.72
C MET A 73 -18.69 14.88 30.71
N ASN A 74 -18.34 16.11 31.09
CA ASN A 74 -17.29 16.39 32.07
C ASN A 74 -17.72 16.12 33.53
N VAL A 75 -19.02 16.11 33.82
CA VAL A 75 -19.56 15.79 35.16
C VAL A 75 -20.10 14.37 35.19
N GLY A 76 -19.59 13.57 36.12
CA GLY A 76 -20.07 12.22 36.43
C GLY A 76 -20.84 12.19 37.73
N LEU A 77 -21.79 11.26 37.86
CA LEU A 77 -22.68 11.08 39.01
C LEU A 77 -22.17 9.93 39.89
N LYS A 78 -22.21 10.11 41.21
CA LYS A 78 -21.79 9.13 42.23
C LYS A 78 -22.94 8.66 43.12
N ALA A 79 -23.88 9.56 43.39
CA ALA A 79 -25.01 9.35 44.28
C ALA A 79 -26.20 10.23 43.84
N GLY A 80 -27.36 10.02 44.48
CA GLY A 80 -28.55 10.83 44.27
C GLY A 80 -29.28 10.56 42.94
N ARG A 81 -30.35 11.31 42.70
CA ARG A 81 -31.27 11.08 41.57
C ARG A 81 -31.32 12.30 40.66
N TYR A 82 -30.89 12.13 39.41
CA TYR A 82 -30.67 13.20 38.44
C TYR A 82 -31.18 12.82 37.05
N MET A 83 -31.54 13.79 36.22
CA MET A 83 -31.97 13.57 34.82
C MET A 83 -31.20 14.43 33.82
N PHE A 84 -31.03 13.94 32.60
CA PHE A 84 -30.52 14.73 31.47
C PHE A 84 -31.30 14.45 30.20
N GLU A 85 -31.38 15.42 29.29
CA GLU A 85 -32.20 15.31 28.08
C GLU A 85 -31.37 15.32 26.78
N ALA A 86 -31.90 14.65 25.76
CA ALA A 86 -31.48 14.80 24.38
C ALA A 86 -32.69 14.89 23.44
N ARG A 87 -32.53 15.60 22.32
CA ARG A 87 -33.52 15.70 21.24
C ARG A 87 -32.81 15.62 19.88
N ILE A 88 -33.31 14.81 18.97
CA ILE A 88 -32.84 14.83 17.57
C ILE A 88 -33.49 16.05 16.90
N ILE A 89 -32.69 17.07 16.56
CA ILE A 89 -33.21 18.29 15.88
C ILE A 89 -33.08 18.20 14.36
N GLU A 90 -32.21 17.33 13.86
CA GLU A 90 -31.99 17.08 12.44
C GLU A 90 -31.71 15.60 12.22
N THR A 91 -32.17 15.07 11.08
CA THR A 91 -31.84 13.72 10.62
C THR A 91 -31.07 13.82 9.32
N CYS A 92 -29.82 13.35 9.32
CA CYS A 92 -28.92 13.34 8.17
C CYS A 92 -28.68 11.86 7.75
N PRO A 93 -29.72 11.13 7.30
CA PRO A 93 -29.67 9.69 7.15
C PRO A 93 -28.65 9.27 6.10
N VAL A 94 -27.89 8.22 6.39
CA VAL A 94 -26.94 7.65 5.42
C VAL A 94 -27.70 6.98 4.27
N GLN A 95 -27.57 7.55 3.07
CA GLN A 95 -28.10 6.98 1.83
C GLN A 95 -27.11 5.95 1.27
N ASP A 96 -27.37 4.67 1.52
CA ASP A 96 -26.67 3.52 0.94
C ASP A 96 -27.70 2.55 0.35
N GLN A 97 -27.57 2.18 -0.93
CA GLN A 97 -28.46 1.17 -1.55
C GLN A 97 -28.02 -0.28 -1.27
N ASN A 98 -26.79 -0.52 -0.79
CA ASN A 98 -26.17 -1.84 -0.75
C ASN A 98 -25.80 -2.31 0.67
N ARG A 99 -26.71 -2.15 1.64
CA ARG A 99 -26.49 -2.57 3.04
C ARG A 99 -26.85 -4.04 3.26
N SER A 100 -25.84 -4.88 3.47
CA SER A 100 -26.03 -6.30 3.82
C SER A 100 -26.52 -6.55 5.26
N ALA A 101 -26.75 -5.51 6.07
CA ALA A 101 -27.23 -5.62 7.44
C ALA A 101 -28.21 -4.48 7.79
N PRO A 102 -29.31 -4.75 8.52
CA PRO A 102 -30.35 -3.77 8.86
C PRO A 102 -29.93 -2.85 10.02
N GLN A 103 -28.86 -2.08 9.84
CA GLN A 103 -28.42 -1.04 10.77
C GLN A 103 -29.13 0.28 10.46
N PRO A 104 -29.73 0.96 11.47
CA PRO A 104 -30.49 2.19 11.23
C PRO A 104 -29.58 3.31 10.69
N SER A 105 -30.10 4.03 9.69
CA SER A 105 -29.42 5.13 9.00
C SER A 105 -29.24 6.38 9.87
N THR A 106 -30.12 6.55 10.85
CA THR A 106 -30.07 7.55 11.93
C THR A 106 -30.18 6.80 13.27
N LEU A 107 -29.33 7.13 14.24
CA LEU A 107 -29.33 6.53 15.58
C LEU A 107 -29.04 7.60 16.63
N LEU A 108 -29.75 7.54 17.76
CA LEU A 108 -29.37 8.19 19.02
C LEU A 108 -29.42 7.14 20.14
N ARG A 109 -28.45 7.17 21.05
CA ARG A 109 -28.33 6.30 22.22
C ARG A 109 -27.88 7.15 23.40
N LEU A 110 -28.68 7.16 24.47
CA LEU A 110 -28.33 7.76 25.76
C LEU A 110 -27.83 6.64 26.67
N GLY A 111 -26.86 6.92 27.54
CA GLY A 111 -26.42 5.94 28.53
C GLY A 111 -25.32 6.47 29.45
N LEU A 112 -24.68 5.55 30.16
CA LEU A 112 -23.69 5.86 31.19
C LEU A 112 -22.39 5.07 30.92
N THR A 113 -21.26 5.75 31.11
CA THR A 113 -19.92 5.15 31.05
C THR A 113 -19.08 5.61 32.24
N THR A 114 -18.08 4.83 32.64
CA THR A 114 -17.06 5.25 33.62
C THR A 114 -15.92 6.00 32.92
N ALA A 115 -15.13 6.76 33.68
CA ALA A 115 -13.94 7.42 33.14
C ALA A 115 -12.97 6.40 32.51
N GLY A 116 -12.48 6.71 31.30
CA GLY A 116 -11.57 5.84 30.54
C GLY A 116 -12.20 4.60 29.90
N SER A 117 -13.48 4.28 30.12
CA SER A 117 -14.13 3.14 29.44
C SER A 117 -14.51 3.46 27.98
N SER A 118 -14.92 2.43 27.23
CA SER A 118 -15.29 2.58 25.81
C SER A 118 -16.47 3.55 25.63
N LEU A 119 -16.27 4.57 24.78
CA LEU A 119 -17.28 5.59 24.48
C LEU A 119 -18.51 5.03 23.73
N PHE A 120 -18.49 3.80 23.24
CA PHE A 120 -19.56 3.25 22.40
C PHE A 120 -20.64 2.50 23.19
N MET A 121 -20.44 2.26 24.50
CA MET A 121 -21.32 1.45 25.36
C MET A 121 -21.53 0.04 24.76
N ASP A 122 -20.40 -0.66 24.59
CA ASP A 122 -20.23 -1.96 23.93
C ASP A 122 -19.53 -3.02 24.81
N THR A 123 -19.45 -2.78 26.12
CA THR A 123 -18.80 -3.66 27.12
C THR A 123 -19.83 -4.37 28.03
N ALA A 124 -19.39 -5.29 28.89
CA ALA A 124 -20.23 -5.82 29.97
C ALA A 124 -20.62 -4.73 31.00
N ASP A 125 -19.69 -3.82 31.30
CA ASP A 125 -19.93 -2.61 32.12
C ASP A 125 -20.51 -1.47 31.25
N SER A 126 -21.65 -1.70 30.61
CA SER A 126 -22.36 -0.71 29.78
C SER A 126 -23.86 -0.71 30.08
N ILE A 127 -24.46 0.49 30.13
CA ILE A 127 -25.92 0.64 30.12
C ILE A 127 -26.34 1.77 29.18
N SER A 128 -27.32 1.50 28.32
CA SER A 128 -27.83 2.51 27.37
C SER A 128 -29.23 2.20 26.85
N ILE A 129 -29.90 3.20 26.28
CA ILE A 129 -31.21 3.08 25.65
C ILE A 129 -31.16 3.80 24.29
N ASP A 130 -31.59 3.11 23.22
CA ASP A 130 -31.48 3.59 21.84
C ASP A 130 -32.81 4.08 21.23
N SER A 131 -32.70 4.85 20.14
CA SER A 131 -33.83 5.45 19.42
C SER A 131 -34.74 4.45 18.73
N GLU A 132 -34.29 3.21 18.50
CA GLU A 132 -35.12 2.09 18.06
C GLU A 132 -35.99 1.54 19.22
N GLY A 133 -35.82 2.07 20.44
CA GLY A 133 -36.59 1.77 21.63
C GLY A 133 -36.12 0.49 22.34
N PHE A 134 -34.83 0.19 22.28
CA PHE A 134 -34.23 -0.95 22.99
C PHE A 134 -33.30 -0.47 24.11
N GLY A 135 -33.34 -1.17 25.24
CA GLY A 135 -32.36 -1.05 26.31
C GLY A 135 -31.24 -2.07 26.12
N LEU A 136 -30.03 -1.67 26.44
CA LEU A 136 -28.84 -2.52 26.54
C LEU A 136 -28.37 -2.47 27.99
N VAL A 137 -28.33 -3.63 28.66
CA VAL A 137 -27.78 -3.80 30.01
C VAL A 137 -26.68 -4.85 29.91
N GLY A 138 -25.43 -4.40 30.05
CA GLY A 138 -24.24 -5.14 29.66
C GLY A 138 -24.32 -5.63 28.21
N THR A 139 -24.17 -6.93 28.00
CA THR A 139 -24.31 -7.56 26.68
C THR A 139 -25.76 -7.82 26.25
N THR A 140 -26.74 -7.63 27.14
CA THR A 140 -28.13 -8.07 26.92
C THR A 140 -28.99 -6.94 26.36
N LYS A 141 -29.38 -7.04 25.09
CA LYS A 141 -30.31 -6.11 24.43
C LYS A 141 -31.76 -6.59 24.58
N LYS A 142 -32.62 -5.76 25.16
CA LYS A 142 -34.07 -6.02 25.35
C LYS A 142 -34.91 -4.90 24.73
N LYS A 143 -36.14 -5.21 24.32
CA LYS A 143 -37.11 -4.16 23.93
C LYS A 143 -37.50 -3.40 25.21
N TYR A 144 -37.44 -2.07 25.17
CA TYR A 144 -37.61 -1.24 26.36
C TYR A 144 -38.78 -0.27 26.25
N GLY A 145 -38.94 0.37 25.10
CA GLY A 145 -40.01 1.32 24.84
C GLY A 145 -40.31 1.47 23.35
N GLN A 146 -41.15 2.43 22.99
CA GLN A 146 -41.43 2.73 21.60
C GLN A 146 -40.23 3.40 20.90
N LYS A 147 -40.16 3.25 19.56
CA LYS A 147 -39.22 3.98 18.71
C LYS A 147 -39.45 5.50 18.83
N PHE A 148 -38.39 6.29 18.71
CA PHE A 148 -38.46 7.75 18.63
C PHE A 148 -37.50 8.27 17.55
N GLY A 149 -37.63 9.56 17.20
CA GLY A 149 -36.92 10.18 16.10
C GLY A 149 -36.79 11.70 16.29
N ARG A 150 -36.85 12.44 15.18
CA ARG A 150 -36.77 13.90 15.15
C ARG A 150 -37.83 14.56 16.05
N ASP A 151 -37.46 15.68 16.66
CA ASP A 151 -38.28 16.58 17.49
C ASP A 151 -38.90 15.98 18.77
N VAL A 152 -38.67 14.68 19.02
CA VAL A 152 -38.98 14.02 20.30
C VAL A 152 -37.88 14.32 21.32
N THR A 153 -38.27 14.80 22.50
CA THR A 153 -37.37 14.99 23.64
C THR A 153 -37.36 13.70 24.46
N VAL A 154 -36.16 13.18 24.75
CA VAL A 154 -36.00 12.05 25.66
C VAL A 154 -35.15 12.46 26.85
N ALA A 155 -35.64 12.17 28.05
CA ALA A 155 -34.91 12.34 29.30
C ALA A 155 -34.45 10.97 29.80
N MET A 156 -33.17 10.84 30.15
CA MET A 156 -32.66 9.72 30.92
C MET A 156 -32.58 10.13 32.39
N LEU A 157 -33.41 9.50 33.22
CA LEU A 157 -33.30 9.51 34.67
C LEU A 157 -32.21 8.51 35.08
N VAL A 158 -31.37 8.93 36.03
CA VAL A 158 -30.34 8.12 36.68
C VAL A 158 -30.60 8.17 38.18
N ASN A 159 -30.87 7.01 38.78
CA ASN A 159 -31.22 6.89 40.19
C ASN A 159 -30.09 6.14 40.94
N LEU A 160 -29.22 6.90 41.59
CA LEU A 160 -28.15 6.45 42.50
C LEU A 160 -28.45 6.83 43.96
N ASP A 161 -29.72 7.09 44.29
CA ASP A 161 -30.14 7.37 45.66
C ASP A 161 -30.42 6.06 46.40
N ALA A 162 -29.57 5.71 47.36
CA ALA A 162 -29.71 4.49 48.15
C ALA A 162 -30.96 4.48 49.06
N GLY A 163 -31.62 5.63 49.27
CA GLY A 163 -32.91 5.73 49.95
C GLY A 163 -34.12 5.51 49.03
N SER A 164 -33.92 5.41 47.70
CA SER A 164 -35.01 5.21 46.74
C SER A 164 -35.37 3.74 46.57
N PRO A 165 -36.66 3.36 46.41
CA PRO A 165 -37.05 1.99 46.06
C PRO A 165 -36.48 1.51 44.71
N ASN A 166 -36.11 2.44 43.81
CA ASN A 166 -35.50 2.13 42.51
C ASN A 166 -33.99 2.45 42.49
N ALA A 167 -33.29 2.33 43.62
CA ALA A 167 -31.85 2.58 43.72
C ALA A 167 -31.04 1.76 42.69
N ASN A 168 -30.00 2.36 42.12
CA ASN A 168 -29.14 1.78 41.09
C ASN A 168 -29.90 1.41 39.79
N THR A 169 -30.77 2.31 39.32
CA THR A 169 -31.51 2.13 38.06
C THR A 169 -31.38 3.33 37.10
N VAL A 170 -31.74 3.12 35.83
CA VAL A 170 -31.99 4.18 34.86
C VAL A 170 -33.39 4.04 34.26
N SER A 171 -34.03 5.14 33.88
CA SER A 171 -35.34 5.14 33.21
C SER A 171 -35.34 6.14 32.05
N LEU A 172 -36.01 5.82 30.93
CA LEU A 172 -36.24 6.79 29.86
C LEU A 172 -37.65 7.37 29.96
N PHE A 173 -37.77 8.69 29.82
CA PHE A 173 -39.02 9.39 29.59
C PHE A 173 -39.01 10.01 28.20
N ARG A 174 -40.13 9.96 27.49
CA ARG A 174 -40.31 10.46 26.13
C ARG A 174 -41.40 11.53 26.14
N ASN A 175 -41.02 12.79 25.91
CA ASN A 175 -41.87 13.96 26.10
C ASN A 175 -42.61 13.94 27.46
N GLY A 176 -41.86 13.73 28.55
CA GLY A 176 -42.38 13.67 29.92
C GLY A 176 -43.03 12.35 30.34
N VAL A 177 -43.40 11.46 29.40
CA VAL A 177 -44.05 10.17 29.72
C VAL A 177 -43.02 9.05 29.85
N ARG A 178 -43.06 8.28 30.95
CA ARG A 178 -42.21 7.09 31.17
C ARG A 178 -42.34 6.10 30.00
N ALA A 179 -41.20 5.65 29.48
CA ALA A 179 -41.15 4.76 28.30
C ALA A 179 -41.22 3.26 28.65
N GLY A 180 -40.90 2.90 29.90
CA GLY A 180 -40.89 1.54 30.44
C GLY A 180 -40.43 1.51 31.91
N GLU A 181 -40.33 0.31 32.47
CA GLU A 181 -39.85 0.04 33.84
C GLU A 181 -38.42 0.58 34.10
N PRO A 182 -37.97 0.73 35.36
CA PRO A 182 -36.57 1.01 35.64
C PRO A 182 -35.65 -0.13 35.17
N LEU A 183 -34.57 0.18 34.45
CA LEU A 183 -33.52 -0.78 34.12
C LEU A 183 -32.46 -0.79 35.24
N PRO A 184 -32.12 -1.93 35.86
CA PRO A 184 -31.05 -2.01 36.83
C PRO A 184 -29.69 -1.77 36.16
N LEU A 185 -28.78 -1.13 36.89
CA LEU A 185 -27.37 -1.04 36.51
C LEU A 185 -26.71 -2.44 36.53
N PRO A 186 -25.78 -2.74 35.59
CA PRO A 186 -24.85 -3.85 35.75
C PRO A 186 -24.07 -3.71 37.06
N GLU A 187 -23.76 -4.83 37.72
CA GLU A 187 -23.00 -4.86 38.99
C GLU A 187 -21.67 -4.08 38.88
N GLY A 188 -20.97 -4.21 37.75
CA GLY A 188 -19.75 -3.47 37.45
C GLY A 188 -19.94 -1.97 37.19
N LEU A 189 -21.14 -1.41 37.24
CA LEU A 189 -21.38 0.04 37.26
C LEU A 189 -21.85 0.56 38.63
N CYS A 190 -22.35 -0.30 39.52
CA CYS A 190 -22.78 0.08 40.86
C CYS A 190 -21.60 0.64 41.68
N GLY A 191 -21.83 1.77 42.39
CA GLY A 191 -20.82 2.43 43.23
C GLY A 191 -19.65 3.10 42.50
N LYS A 192 -19.60 3.08 41.16
CA LYS A 192 -18.59 3.81 40.34
C LYS A 192 -19.14 5.19 39.92
N THR A 193 -18.25 6.14 39.64
CA THR A 193 -18.63 7.43 39.03
C THR A 193 -19.15 7.20 37.59
N LEU A 194 -20.41 7.53 37.33
CA LEU A 194 -21.10 7.32 36.05
C LEU A 194 -21.30 8.62 35.27
N PHE A 195 -20.68 8.73 34.10
CA PHE A 195 -20.74 9.90 33.24
C PHE A 195 -21.82 9.75 32.16
N PRO A 196 -22.77 10.71 32.05
CA PRO A 196 -23.70 10.79 30.92
C PRO A 196 -22.96 10.75 29.59
N THR A 197 -23.39 9.84 28.70
CA THR A 197 -22.74 9.56 27.42
C THR A 197 -23.78 9.53 26.31
N ILE A 198 -23.53 10.27 25.23
CA ILE A 198 -24.42 10.43 24.08
C ILE A 198 -23.72 9.85 22.85
N VAL A 199 -24.29 8.78 22.28
CA VAL A 199 -23.82 8.13 21.04
C VAL A 199 -24.84 8.39 19.95
N TYR A 200 -24.40 8.80 18.76
CA TYR A 200 -25.29 9.16 17.66
C TYR A 200 -24.67 8.93 16.27
N ARG A 201 -25.50 8.79 15.23
CA ARG A 201 -25.11 8.76 13.82
C ARG A 201 -26.25 9.30 12.95
N GLY A 202 -25.91 10.01 11.88
CA GLY A 202 -26.91 10.51 10.92
C GLY A 202 -27.95 11.42 11.56
N ALA A 203 -27.54 12.21 12.55
CA ALA A 203 -28.36 13.13 13.33
C ALA A 203 -27.54 14.32 13.80
N THR A 204 -28.21 15.46 13.95
CA THR A 204 -27.77 16.55 14.84
C THR A 204 -28.60 16.48 16.12
N VAL A 205 -27.93 16.48 17.27
CA VAL A 205 -28.56 16.20 18.57
C VAL A 205 -28.42 17.42 19.48
N GLN A 206 -29.55 17.98 19.92
CA GLN A 206 -29.58 18.93 21.02
C GLN A 206 -29.48 18.17 22.34
N VAL A 207 -28.69 18.66 23.28
CA VAL A 207 -28.48 18.07 24.61
C VAL A 207 -28.73 19.10 25.70
N ASN A 208 -29.33 18.69 26.82
CA ASN A 208 -29.57 19.56 27.98
C ASN A 208 -29.10 18.90 29.29
N PHE A 209 -28.17 19.58 29.95
CA PHE A 209 -27.67 19.30 31.29
C PHE A 209 -27.82 20.52 32.22
N GLY A 210 -28.48 21.58 31.72
CA GLY A 210 -28.58 22.90 32.35
C GLY A 210 -29.60 22.97 33.49
N SER A 211 -29.94 24.18 33.92
CA SER A 211 -30.61 24.40 35.20
C SER A 211 -32.09 23.99 35.27
N ALA A 212 -32.73 23.64 34.16
CA ALA A 212 -34.12 23.20 34.09
C ALA A 212 -34.31 22.22 32.91
N PRO A 213 -35.28 21.29 32.97
CA PRO A 213 -35.65 20.47 31.84
C PRO A 213 -36.40 21.28 30.76
N VAL A 214 -36.30 20.85 29.51
CA VAL A 214 -37.11 21.34 28.38
C VAL A 214 -38.52 20.75 28.42
N VAL A 215 -38.66 19.50 28.91
CA VAL A 215 -39.96 18.87 29.17
C VAL A 215 -40.02 18.34 30.59
N ALA A 216 -40.98 18.85 31.39
CA ALA A 216 -41.19 18.39 32.75
C ALA A 216 -41.50 16.87 32.80
N LEU A 217 -40.98 16.21 33.82
CA LEU A 217 -41.39 14.84 34.20
C LEU A 217 -42.67 14.90 35.07
N PRO A 218 -43.32 13.76 35.37
CA PRO A 218 -44.50 13.73 36.25
C PRO A 218 -44.20 14.05 37.72
N PHE A 219 -42.91 14.22 38.05
CA PHE A 219 -42.36 14.54 39.37
C PHE A 219 -41.13 15.45 39.20
N THR A 220 -40.75 16.15 40.27
CA THR A 220 -39.61 17.05 40.31
C THR A 220 -38.30 16.26 40.34
N CYS A 221 -37.46 16.40 39.31
CA CYS A 221 -36.11 15.84 39.27
C CYS A 221 -35.07 16.93 38.98
N LYS A 222 -33.87 16.81 39.55
CA LYS A 222 -32.78 17.78 39.37
C LYS A 222 -31.94 17.42 38.14
N MET A 223 -31.43 18.44 37.46
CA MET A 223 -30.47 18.30 36.36
C MET A 223 -29.02 18.33 36.88
N PRO A 224 -28.02 17.75 36.19
CA PRO A 224 -26.62 17.78 36.59
C PRO A 224 -26.06 19.15 36.98
N SER A 225 -26.43 20.24 36.31
CA SER A 225 -25.93 21.59 36.69
C SER A 225 -26.47 22.09 38.04
N GLN A 226 -27.45 21.42 38.62
CA GLN A 226 -27.97 21.69 39.96
C GLN A 226 -27.59 20.62 41.00
N ALA A 227 -26.76 19.65 40.62
CA ALA A 227 -26.33 18.59 41.53
C ALA A 227 -25.55 19.13 42.73
N ALA A 228 -25.68 18.44 43.86
CA ALA A 228 -24.84 18.71 45.03
C ALA A 228 -23.38 18.36 44.71
N ALA A 229 -22.43 19.18 45.15
CA ALA A 229 -21.01 19.00 44.86
C ALA A 229 -20.41 17.70 45.45
N ALA A 230 -21.10 17.07 46.41
CA ALA A 230 -20.73 15.77 46.98
C ALA A 230 -21.21 14.57 46.13
N ASP A 231 -22.26 14.75 45.32
CA ASP A 231 -22.88 13.67 44.53
C ASP A 231 -22.17 13.41 43.19
N VAL A 232 -21.12 14.17 42.88
CA VAL A 232 -20.53 14.21 41.53
C VAL A 232 -19.01 14.10 41.50
N GLU A 233 -18.47 13.90 40.31
CA GLU A 233 -17.08 14.15 39.96
C GLU A 233 -17.03 15.15 38.80
N VAL A 234 -16.10 16.11 38.84
CA VAL A 234 -15.87 17.03 37.73
C VAL A 234 -14.51 16.73 37.10
N VAL A 235 -14.52 16.11 35.92
CA VAL A 235 -13.34 15.94 35.08
C VAL A 235 -13.09 17.24 34.34
N THR A 236 -12.38 18.17 35.00
CA THR A 236 -11.82 19.34 34.33
C THR A 236 -10.77 18.89 33.33
N PRO A 237 -10.77 19.37 32.06
CA PRO A 237 -9.65 19.18 31.16
C PRO A 237 -8.34 19.62 31.83
N LYS A 238 -7.34 18.73 31.89
CA LYS A 238 -6.04 19.07 32.49
C LYS A 238 -5.46 20.27 31.72
N PRO A 239 -5.11 21.39 32.38
CA PRO A 239 -4.45 22.50 31.68
C PRO A 239 -3.13 21.97 31.12
N ALA A 240 -2.98 22.04 29.80
CA ALA A 240 -1.93 21.30 29.12
C ALA A 240 -0.54 21.87 29.47
N LYS A 241 0.22 21.10 30.25
CA LYS A 241 1.67 21.01 30.03
C LYS A 241 1.82 20.49 28.58
N GLN A 242 2.12 21.42 27.67
CA GLN A 242 2.37 21.26 26.23
C GLN A 242 2.00 19.90 25.62
N LEU A 243 0.93 19.86 24.84
CA LEU A 243 0.41 18.63 24.21
C LEU A 243 1.51 17.91 23.42
N GLU A 244 1.67 16.60 23.60
CA GLU A 244 2.73 15.85 22.89
C GLU A 244 2.16 15.07 21.70
N VAL A 245 2.90 15.09 20.59
CA VAL A 245 2.64 14.26 19.40
C VAL A 245 3.83 13.35 19.19
N VAL A 246 3.61 12.05 19.41
CA VAL A 246 4.62 11.00 19.46
C VAL A 246 4.64 10.21 18.15
N PHE A 247 5.83 10.12 17.55
CA PHE A 247 6.11 9.40 16.31
C PHE A 247 7.08 8.25 16.64
N PRO A 248 6.59 7.02 16.91
CA PRO A 248 7.48 5.90 17.18
C PRO A 248 8.16 5.43 15.89
N VAL A 249 9.45 5.12 15.98
CA VAL A 249 10.28 4.65 14.85
C VAL A 249 10.92 3.32 15.27
N GLY A 250 10.41 2.22 14.71
CA GLY A 250 10.98 0.89 14.89
C GLY A 250 11.13 0.17 13.56
N MET A 251 11.69 -1.04 13.58
CA MET A 251 11.85 -1.87 12.39
C MET A 251 10.69 -2.85 12.23
N PRO A 252 10.30 -3.23 10.99
CA PRO A 252 9.31 -4.29 10.77
C PRO A 252 9.78 -5.64 11.34
N GLU A 253 8.85 -6.39 11.92
CA GLU A 253 9.06 -7.67 12.59
C GLU A 253 9.96 -7.56 13.84
N GLN A 254 10.04 -6.37 14.45
CA GLN A 254 10.77 -6.10 15.69
C GLN A 254 9.86 -5.52 16.79
N GLY A 255 8.66 -6.09 16.92
CA GLY A 255 7.75 -5.85 18.04
C GLY A 255 7.13 -4.44 18.11
N TYR A 256 7.14 -3.71 16.98
CA TYR A 256 6.70 -2.31 16.92
C TYR A 256 5.26 -2.11 17.42
N PHE A 257 4.31 -2.93 16.97
CA PHE A 257 2.91 -2.78 17.40
C PHE A 257 2.68 -3.20 18.85
N ASP A 258 3.40 -4.20 19.36
CA ASP A 258 3.38 -4.56 20.79
C ASP A 258 3.89 -3.41 21.67
N TRP A 259 4.91 -2.66 21.21
CA TRP A 259 5.37 -1.45 21.89
C TRP A 259 4.33 -0.32 21.83
N VAL A 260 3.64 -0.15 20.70
CA VAL A 260 2.57 0.85 20.56
C VAL A 260 1.38 0.52 21.48
N ASP A 261 1.02 -0.76 21.60
CA ASP A 261 -0.05 -1.20 22.50
C ASP A 261 0.34 -1.03 23.98
N ASP A 262 1.57 -1.35 24.36
CA ASP A 262 2.13 -1.08 25.69
C ASP A 262 2.20 0.43 26.01
N PHE A 263 2.58 1.26 25.02
CA PHE A 263 2.59 2.71 25.14
C PHE A 263 1.17 3.28 25.34
N CYS A 264 0.20 2.87 24.53
CA CYS A 264 -1.19 3.29 24.65
C CYS A 264 -1.83 2.83 25.97
N ALA A 265 -1.49 1.63 26.48
CA ALA A 265 -1.96 1.14 27.76
C ALA A 265 -1.37 1.92 28.95
N LYS A 266 -0.11 2.33 28.87
CA LYS A 266 0.59 3.11 29.92
C LYS A 266 0.26 4.61 29.91
N ASN A 267 -0.14 5.16 28.76
CA ASN A 267 -0.39 6.59 28.57
C ASN A 267 -1.80 6.80 27.95
N PRO A 268 -2.89 6.50 28.68
CA PRO A 268 -4.25 6.49 28.15
C PRO A 268 -4.79 7.87 27.71
N GLU A 269 -4.07 8.96 27.98
CA GLU A 269 -4.36 10.30 27.46
C GLU A 269 -3.96 10.50 25.97
N TYR A 270 -3.20 9.57 25.39
CA TYR A 270 -2.79 9.65 23.98
C TYR A 270 -3.84 9.03 23.06
N THR A 271 -4.36 9.83 22.13
CA THR A 271 -5.22 9.32 21.06
C THR A 271 -4.35 8.70 19.96
N GLU A 272 -4.56 7.42 19.67
CA GLU A 272 -3.84 6.71 18.59
C GLU A 272 -4.44 7.05 17.20
N LEU A 273 -3.61 7.58 16.30
CA LEU A 273 -3.98 7.93 14.93
C LEU A 273 -3.48 6.85 13.94
N SER A 274 -4.28 5.80 13.76
CA SER A 274 -3.90 4.65 12.93
C SER A 274 -5.05 4.04 12.13
N ASP A 275 -4.69 3.34 11.04
CA ASP A 275 -5.64 2.61 10.20
C ASP A 275 -6.32 1.46 10.96
N ARG A 276 -5.63 0.82 11.92
CA ARG A 276 -6.23 -0.19 12.81
C ARG A 276 -7.31 0.39 13.74
N LYS A 277 -7.14 1.62 14.24
CA LYS A 277 -8.16 2.30 15.08
C LYS A 277 -9.36 2.80 14.27
N ILE A 278 -9.15 3.21 13.01
CA ILE A 278 -10.26 3.49 12.08
C ILE A 278 -11.12 2.23 11.86
N ILE A 279 -10.49 1.06 11.71
CA ILE A 279 -11.19 -0.22 11.57
C ILE A 279 -11.91 -0.61 12.87
N GLU A 280 -11.29 -0.44 14.04
CA GLU A 280 -11.94 -0.71 15.34
C GLU A 280 -13.22 0.15 15.49
N TRP A 281 -13.11 1.45 15.22
CA TRP A 281 -14.23 2.39 15.28
C TRP A 281 -15.32 2.04 14.24
N ALA A 282 -14.94 1.63 13.04
CA ALA A 282 -15.88 1.19 12.00
C ALA A 282 -16.68 -0.05 12.44
N VAL A 283 -16.01 -1.05 13.02
CA VAL A 283 -16.67 -2.26 13.55
C VAL A 283 -17.57 -1.93 14.74
N LYS A 284 -17.12 -1.08 15.69
CA LYS A 284 -17.95 -0.57 16.80
C LYS A 284 -19.14 0.26 16.32
N SER A 285 -19.04 0.86 15.13
CA SER A 285 -20.16 1.54 14.45
C SER A 285 -21.16 0.59 13.76
N GLY A 286 -20.95 -0.73 13.86
CA GLY A 286 -21.82 -1.75 13.28
C GLY A 286 -21.56 -2.04 11.81
N MET A 287 -20.42 -1.62 11.25
CA MET A 287 -20.01 -2.07 9.92
C MET A 287 -19.43 -3.49 9.98
N TRP A 288 -19.91 -4.36 9.10
CA TRP A 288 -19.46 -5.74 9.00
C TRP A 288 -18.12 -5.82 8.26
N LYS A 289 -17.09 -6.36 8.92
CA LYS A 289 -15.83 -6.73 8.27
C LYS A 289 -15.85 -8.21 7.91
N GLY A 290 -15.64 -8.53 6.63
CA GLY A 290 -15.56 -9.92 6.16
C GLY A 290 -14.36 -10.66 6.76
N LYS A 291 -14.51 -11.99 6.96
CA LYS A 291 -13.41 -12.88 7.39
C LYS A 291 -12.43 -13.13 6.22
N GLY A 292 -11.60 -12.14 5.93
CA GLY A 292 -10.46 -12.24 5.00
C GLY A 292 -9.12 -12.18 5.73
N ALA A 293 -8.05 -12.59 5.05
CA ALA A 293 -6.69 -12.36 5.52
C ALA A 293 -6.41 -10.86 5.66
N VAL A 294 -5.72 -10.46 6.73
CA VAL A 294 -5.25 -9.08 6.92
C VAL A 294 -3.90 -8.94 6.24
N SER A 295 -3.76 -7.91 5.40
CA SER A 295 -2.58 -7.63 4.58
C SER A 295 -1.35 -7.20 5.39
N SER A 296 -1.53 -6.37 6.42
CA SER A 296 -0.50 -6.00 7.39
C SER A 296 -1.07 -5.31 8.63
N SER A 297 -0.28 -5.17 9.69
CA SER A 297 -0.63 -4.41 10.90
C SER A 297 -0.53 -2.89 10.71
N ASP A 298 0.43 -2.40 9.92
CA ASP A 298 0.55 -0.96 9.58
C ASP A 298 -0.56 -0.50 8.63
N LYS A 299 -0.87 -1.30 7.61
CA LYS A 299 -1.86 -0.98 6.56
C LYS A 299 -2.88 -2.12 6.44
N PRO A 300 -3.75 -2.32 7.46
CA PRO A 300 -4.78 -3.34 7.45
C PRO A 300 -5.91 -3.00 6.46
N ASP A 301 -6.36 -3.99 5.69
CA ASP A 301 -7.44 -3.82 4.71
C ASP A 301 -8.76 -3.30 5.33
N MET A 302 -9.24 -2.17 4.83
CA MET A 302 -10.53 -1.55 5.18
C MET A 302 -11.71 -2.08 4.32
N LYS A 303 -11.72 -3.37 4.01
CA LYS A 303 -12.73 -4.02 3.15
C LYS A 303 -14.07 -4.16 3.86
N PHE A 304 -14.89 -3.11 3.79
CA PHE A 304 -16.24 -3.01 4.36
C PHE A 304 -17.34 -3.04 3.28
N GLY A 305 -16.99 -2.95 1.99
CA GLY A 305 -17.94 -2.84 0.88
C GLY A 305 -18.52 -1.43 0.70
N VAL A 306 -17.87 -0.41 1.28
CA VAL A 306 -18.34 0.98 1.34
C VAL A 306 -17.25 1.89 0.77
N PRO A 307 -17.31 2.33 -0.51
CA PRO A 307 -16.18 2.99 -1.17
C PRO A 307 -15.58 4.19 -0.40
N ALA A 308 -16.40 5.00 0.26
CA ALA A 308 -15.96 6.14 1.05
C ALA A 308 -15.26 5.78 2.39
N MET A 309 -15.24 4.50 2.77
CA MET A 309 -14.38 3.96 3.83
C MET A 309 -13.05 3.41 3.30
N GLU A 310 -12.96 3.09 2.00
CA GLU A 310 -11.80 2.41 1.38
C GLU A 310 -10.94 3.37 0.53
N ASP A 311 -11.47 4.55 0.18
CA ASP A 311 -10.81 5.61 -0.62
C ASP A 311 -9.81 6.49 0.17
N MET A 312 -9.48 6.10 1.40
CA MET A 312 -8.61 6.84 2.32
C MET A 312 -9.12 8.26 2.67
N SER A 313 -10.38 8.61 2.41
CA SER A 313 -10.95 9.93 2.79
C SER A 313 -10.99 10.12 4.30
N VAL A 314 -11.45 9.11 5.04
CA VAL A 314 -11.52 9.11 6.51
C VAL A 314 -10.14 9.38 7.12
N ARG A 315 -9.11 8.63 6.72
CA ARG A 315 -7.72 8.81 7.18
C ARG A 315 -7.19 10.22 6.88
N ARG A 316 -7.47 10.75 5.68
CA ARG A 316 -7.07 12.12 5.29
C ARG A 316 -7.73 13.16 6.20
N LEU A 317 -9.05 13.11 6.37
CA LEU A 317 -9.79 14.10 7.16
C LEU A 317 -9.52 13.97 8.67
N ILE A 318 -9.30 12.77 9.23
CA ILE A 318 -8.74 12.60 10.60
C ILE A 318 -7.43 13.38 10.76
N ALA A 319 -6.52 13.24 9.80
CA ALA A 319 -5.21 13.91 9.84
C ALA A 319 -5.28 15.44 9.65
N HIS A 320 -6.43 16.00 9.25
CA HIS A 320 -6.69 17.44 9.23
C HIS A 320 -7.46 17.94 10.48
N VAL A 321 -8.31 17.10 11.09
CA VAL A 321 -9.14 17.46 12.25
C VAL A 321 -8.38 17.28 13.58
N ALA A 322 -7.53 16.26 13.71
CA ALA A 322 -6.80 15.97 14.95
C ALA A 322 -6.00 17.16 15.52
N PRO A 323 -5.25 17.97 14.74
CA PRO A 323 -4.56 19.15 15.26
C PRO A 323 -5.48 20.19 15.93
N SER A 324 -6.76 20.25 15.52
CA SER A 324 -7.75 21.19 16.05
C SER A 324 -8.42 20.71 17.35
N LEU A 325 -8.34 19.42 17.67
CA LEU A 325 -8.99 18.81 18.85
C LEU A 325 -8.15 18.89 20.14
N GLN A 326 -6.93 19.44 20.09
CA GLN A 326 -6.08 19.76 21.24
C GLN A 326 -5.86 18.60 22.24
N ARG A 327 -5.56 17.39 21.74
CA ARG A 327 -5.18 16.22 22.56
C ARG A 327 -3.71 15.84 22.36
N SER A 328 -3.17 15.00 23.24
CA SER A 328 -1.93 14.28 22.94
C SER A 328 -2.21 13.15 21.94
N TYR A 329 -1.27 12.89 21.04
CA TYR A 329 -1.44 11.94 19.93
C TYR A 329 -0.24 11.01 19.80
N VAL A 330 -0.49 9.76 19.41
CA VAL A 330 0.55 8.85 18.90
C VAL A 330 0.21 8.48 17.45
N VAL A 331 1.22 8.53 16.57
CA VAL A 331 1.06 8.33 15.12
C VAL A 331 1.86 7.09 14.69
N PRO A 332 1.37 5.86 14.93
CA PRO A 332 2.14 4.63 14.75
C PRO A 332 2.18 4.14 13.28
N GLU A 333 2.45 5.03 12.34
CA GLU A 333 2.64 4.73 10.91
C GLU A 333 4.02 4.10 10.67
N LEU A 334 4.16 2.77 10.71
CA LEU A 334 5.47 2.10 10.72
C LEU A 334 6.33 2.46 9.49
N VAL A 335 5.81 2.27 8.28
CA VAL A 335 6.56 2.64 7.06
C VAL A 335 6.64 4.17 6.91
N GLY A 336 5.61 4.90 7.36
CA GLY A 336 5.60 6.37 7.32
C GLY A 336 6.68 7.00 8.19
N ASN A 337 6.94 6.42 9.36
CA ASN A 337 7.89 6.91 10.35
C ASN A 337 9.33 6.46 10.04
N LEU A 338 9.54 5.48 9.18
CA LEU A 338 10.86 5.14 8.62
C LEU A 338 11.26 5.98 7.41
N LEU A 339 10.32 6.71 6.79
CA LEU A 339 10.55 7.52 5.58
C LEU A 339 10.56 9.02 5.91
N GLU A 340 11.72 9.67 5.77
CA GLU A 340 11.95 11.11 6.02
C GLU A 340 10.87 12.00 5.38
N ALA A 341 10.53 11.78 4.11
CA ALA A 341 9.48 12.54 3.42
C ALA A 341 8.08 12.39 4.06
N LYS A 342 7.77 11.22 4.64
CA LYS A 342 6.47 10.94 5.28
C LYS A 342 6.41 11.39 6.73
N ARG A 343 7.53 11.32 7.47
CA ARG A 343 7.68 12.04 8.74
C ARG A 343 7.49 13.54 8.55
N GLY A 344 8.16 14.14 7.58
CA GLY A 344 8.01 15.57 7.25
C GLY A 344 6.56 15.95 6.88
N GLU A 345 5.86 15.15 6.08
CA GLU A 345 4.42 15.33 5.81
C GLU A 345 3.55 15.24 7.08
N ALA A 346 3.89 14.38 8.04
CA ALA A 346 3.11 14.18 9.25
C ALA A 346 3.39 15.25 10.32
N VAL A 347 4.65 15.60 10.57
CA VAL A 347 5.08 16.66 11.51
C VAL A 347 4.48 18.01 11.12
N ARG A 348 4.44 18.34 9.82
CA ARG A 348 3.85 19.59 9.30
C ARG A 348 2.36 19.78 9.65
N LYS A 349 1.60 18.70 9.85
CA LYS A 349 0.18 18.78 10.25
C LYS A 349 0.02 19.28 11.69
N PHE A 350 1.02 19.01 12.54
CA PHE A 350 1.07 19.44 13.94
C PHE A 350 2.00 20.64 14.15
N ALA A 351 2.23 21.46 13.11
CA ALA A 351 3.13 22.61 13.17
C ALA A 351 2.71 23.69 14.20
N GLY A 352 1.46 23.70 14.65
CA GLY A 352 0.95 24.65 15.64
C GLY A 352 1.73 24.64 16.98
N PRO A 353 1.78 25.78 17.69
CA PRO A 353 2.62 25.97 18.89
C PRO A 353 2.14 25.18 20.11
N ALA A 354 0.87 24.76 20.13
CA ALA A 354 0.30 23.95 21.20
C ALA A 354 0.95 22.56 21.34
N PHE A 355 1.59 22.06 20.28
CA PHE A 355 2.16 20.72 20.21
C PHE A 355 3.69 20.72 20.34
N LYS A 356 4.22 19.83 21.17
CA LYS A 356 5.62 19.34 21.13
C LYS A 356 5.66 18.08 20.26
N LYS A 357 6.52 18.05 19.24
CA LYS A 357 6.67 16.89 18.34
C LYS A 357 7.84 16.04 18.83
N ARG A 358 7.66 14.74 19.05
CA ARG A 358 8.71 13.83 19.57
C ARG A 358 8.82 12.58 18.71
N ALA A 359 10.04 12.23 18.31
CA ALA A 359 10.30 10.92 17.71
C ALA A 359 10.86 9.97 18.78
N LEU A 360 10.32 8.75 18.88
CA LEU A 360 10.76 7.75 19.84
C LEU A 360 11.34 6.54 19.10
N VAL A 361 12.66 6.35 19.15
CA VAL A 361 13.33 5.29 18.39
C VAL A 361 13.44 4.01 19.23
N ILE A 362 12.85 2.94 18.72
CA ILE A 362 12.76 1.60 19.31
C ILE A 362 13.39 0.58 18.34
N ILE A 363 14.73 0.58 18.31
CA ILE A 363 15.54 -0.26 17.43
C ILE A 363 16.71 -0.85 18.24
N GLY A 364 17.02 -2.13 18.02
CA GLY A 364 18.06 -2.85 18.76
C GLY A 364 17.52 -3.60 19.97
N GLU A 365 18.41 -3.96 20.90
CA GLU A 365 18.03 -4.76 22.06
C GLU A 365 17.04 -4.04 22.98
N PRO A 366 15.83 -4.58 23.23
CA PRO A 366 14.84 -3.89 24.05
C PRO A 366 15.17 -3.81 25.54
N SER A 367 14.49 -2.89 26.22
CA SER A 367 14.55 -2.75 27.69
C SER A 367 14.07 -4.02 28.40
N LYS A 368 14.47 -4.18 29.67
CA LYS A 368 14.08 -5.32 30.51
C LYS A 368 12.55 -5.41 30.65
N ASP A 369 11.90 -4.27 30.88
CA ASP A 369 10.45 -4.17 31.08
C ASP A 369 9.68 -4.58 29.81
N TYR A 370 10.19 -4.22 28.63
CA TYR A 370 9.61 -4.64 27.36
C TYR A 370 9.76 -6.14 27.12
N LYS A 371 10.95 -6.72 27.41
CA LYS A 371 11.17 -8.18 27.33
C LYS A 371 10.23 -8.95 28.27
N ALA A 372 10.01 -8.44 29.48
CA ALA A 372 9.04 -9.03 30.43
C ALA A 372 7.60 -8.93 29.90
N SER A 373 7.22 -7.81 29.28
CA SER A 373 5.91 -7.65 28.63
C SER A 373 5.72 -8.66 27.48
N VAL A 374 6.72 -8.81 26.59
CA VAL A 374 6.69 -9.80 25.50
C VAL A 374 6.61 -11.24 26.01
N GLN A 375 7.29 -11.57 27.11
CA GLN A 375 7.13 -12.89 27.75
C GLN A 375 5.69 -13.09 28.27
N GLY A 376 5.08 -12.08 28.89
CA GLY A 376 3.66 -12.11 29.27
C GLY A 376 2.73 -12.32 28.07
N LEU A 377 2.96 -11.61 26.97
CA LEU A 377 2.20 -11.74 25.72
C LEU A 377 2.38 -13.12 25.06
N LEU A 378 3.59 -13.68 25.06
CA LEU A 378 3.85 -15.04 24.55
C LEU A 378 3.10 -16.10 25.35
N LEU A 379 3.07 -15.96 26.68
CA LEU A 379 2.36 -16.88 27.57
C LEU A 379 0.84 -16.78 27.36
N ALA A 380 0.31 -15.56 27.24
CA ALA A 380 -1.10 -15.32 26.91
C ALA A 380 -1.48 -15.85 25.51
N ASP A 381 -0.63 -15.66 24.50
CA ASP A 381 -0.84 -16.20 23.14
C ASP A 381 -0.84 -17.74 23.14
N LYS A 382 -0.04 -18.38 23.99
CA LYS A 382 -0.06 -19.84 24.17
C LYS A 382 -1.33 -20.32 24.85
N GLN A 383 -1.73 -19.70 25.96
CA GLN A 383 -2.98 -20.02 26.66
C GLN A 383 -4.17 -19.86 25.72
N ALA A 384 -4.28 -18.73 25.02
CA ALA A 384 -5.34 -18.48 24.06
C ALA A 384 -5.35 -19.44 22.85
N LYS A 385 -4.22 -20.08 22.51
CA LYS A 385 -4.17 -21.18 21.52
C LYS A 385 -4.67 -22.49 22.10
N ALA A 386 -4.22 -22.86 23.31
CA ALA A 386 -4.70 -24.04 24.02
C ALA A 386 -6.22 -23.98 24.27
N ASP A 387 -6.73 -22.85 24.76
CA ASP A 387 -8.16 -22.60 24.94
C ASP A 387 -8.95 -22.71 23.63
N GLN A 388 -8.39 -22.21 22.52
CA GLN A 388 -8.99 -22.35 21.20
C GLN A 388 -8.98 -23.79 20.68
N GLU A 389 -7.97 -24.59 21.02
CA GLU A 389 -7.91 -26.00 20.63
C GLU A 389 -8.86 -26.86 21.47
N LEU A 390 -8.89 -26.66 22.79
CA LEU A 390 -9.90 -27.26 23.69
C LEU A 390 -11.33 -26.90 23.24
N LYS A 391 -11.58 -25.62 22.91
CA LYS A 391 -12.88 -25.18 22.40
C LYS A 391 -13.23 -25.77 21.03
N LYS A 392 -12.26 -26.00 20.14
CA LYS A 392 -12.48 -26.72 18.87
C LYS A 392 -12.81 -28.19 19.11
N LYS A 393 -12.05 -28.89 19.97
CA LYS A 393 -12.35 -30.29 20.37
C LYS A 393 -13.80 -30.40 20.88
N ALA A 394 -14.17 -29.57 21.85
CA ALA A 394 -15.51 -29.54 22.43
C ALA A 394 -16.60 -29.25 21.39
N GLN A 395 -16.39 -28.29 20.49
CA GLN A 395 -17.35 -27.99 19.41
C GLN A 395 -17.45 -29.11 18.35
N GLU A 396 -16.36 -29.84 18.09
CA GLU A 396 -16.40 -31.02 17.21
C GLU A 396 -17.12 -32.20 17.88
N GLU A 397 -16.97 -32.38 19.19
CA GLU A 397 -17.69 -33.40 19.96
C GLU A 397 -19.18 -33.09 20.11
N GLU A 398 -19.54 -31.85 20.46
CA GLU A 398 -20.92 -31.36 20.46
C GLU A 398 -21.57 -31.58 19.08
N ARG A 399 -20.85 -31.23 18.01
CA ARG A 399 -21.31 -31.45 16.62
C ARG A 399 -21.43 -32.93 16.26
N LYS A 400 -20.58 -33.83 16.77
CA LYS A 400 -20.72 -35.29 16.61
C LYS A 400 -21.98 -35.78 17.33
N ARG A 401 -22.13 -35.46 18.63
CA ARG A 401 -23.31 -35.79 19.45
C ARG A 401 -24.62 -35.35 18.77
N LEU A 402 -24.71 -34.09 18.33
CA LEU A 402 -25.89 -33.55 17.64
C LEU A 402 -26.17 -34.22 16.28
N MET A 403 -25.12 -34.57 15.52
CA MET A 403 -25.27 -35.29 14.25
C MET A 403 -25.72 -36.74 14.44
N GLU A 404 -25.33 -37.39 15.54
CA GLU A 404 -25.77 -38.74 15.91
C GLU A 404 -27.20 -38.75 16.45
N GLU A 405 -27.55 -37.80 17.31
CA GLU A 405 -28.94 -37.58 17.76
C GLU A 405 -29.87 -37.34 16.56
N ARG A 406 -29.44 -36.52 15.59
CA ARG A 406 -30.18 -36.28 14.34
C ARG A 406 -30.30 -37.54 13.48
N LYS A 407 -29.25 -38.39 13.42
CA LYS A 407 -29.33 -39.70 12.74
C LYS A 407 -30.35 -40.61 13.43
N LYS A 408 -30.29 -40.77 14.76
CA LYS A 408 -31.23 -41.58 15.55
C LYS A 408 -32.68 -41.12 15.31
N LYS A 409 -32.97 -39.82 15.40
CA LYS A 409 -34.30 -39.25 15.14
C LYS A 409 -34.79 -39.45 13.70
N VAL A 410 -33.91 -39.40 12.71
CA VAL A 410 -34.26 -39.71 11.31
C VAL A 410 -34.52 -41.20 11.09
N GLU A 411 -33.77 -42.08 11.77
CA GLU A 411 -34.00 -43.52 11.70
C GLU A 411 -35.30 -43.93 12.41
N GLU A 412 -35.57 -43.40 13.61
CA GLU A 412 -36.82 -43.65 14.35
C GLU A 412 -38.03 -43.15 13.54
N ALA A 413 -37.96 -41.97 12.93
CA ALA A 413 -38.99 -41.48 12.02
C ALA A 413 -39.16 -42.36 10.75
N LYS A 414 -38.09 -42.94 10.23
CA LYS A 414 -38.15 -43.90 9.10
C LYS A 414 -38.80 -45.22 9.52
N ARG A 415 -38.39 -45.81 10.66
CA ARG A 415 -38.97 -47.02 11.24
C ARG A 415 -40.46 -46.82 11.55
N ALA A 416 -40.83 -45.69 12.16
CA ALA A 416 -42.23 -45.33 12.44
C ALA A 416 -43.06 -45.19 11.16
N ARG A 417 -42.51 -44.58 10.10
CA ARG A 417 -43.18 -44.49 8.79
C ARG A 417 -43.35 -45.85 8.12
N GLU A 418 -42.33 -46.71 8.19
CA GLU A 418 -42.39 -48.08 7.65
C GLU A 418 -43.39 -48.96 8.43
N ALA A 419 -43.44 -48.83 9.76
CA ALA A 419 -44.44 -49.49 10.60
C ALA A 419 -45.86 -48.99 10.31
N ALA A 420 -46.06 -47.67 10.19
CA ALA A 420 -47.35 -47.07 9.84
C ALA A 420 -47.83 -47.48 8.43
N GLN A 421 -46.91 -47.74 7.49
CA GLN A 421 -47.24 -48.26 6.17
C GLN A 421 -47.58 -49.76 6.23
N ARG A 422 -46.81 -50.59 6.95
CA ARG A 422 -47.16 -52.00 7.20
C ARG A 422 -48.52 -52.17 7.87
N LYS A 423 -48.89 -51.27 8.80
CA LYS A 423 -50.24 -51.26 9.43
C LYS A 423 -51.36 -50.79 8.50
N LYS A 424 -51.06 -50.16 7.35
CA LYS A 424 -52.05 -49.95 6.26
C LYS A 424 -52.14 -51.14 5.31
N ASP A 425 -51.06 -51.88 5.14
CA ASP A 425 -50.96 -53.01 4.19
C ASP A 425 -51.45 -54.36 4.78
N GLY A 426 -52.13 -54.34 5.95
CA GLY A 426 -52.98 -55.44 6.41
C GLY A 426 -52.28 -56.72 6.87
N LYS A 427 -51.11 -56.62 7.52
CA LYS A 427 -50.45 -57.76 8.19
C LYS A 427 -50.27 -57.53 9.68
N GLU A 428 -50.51 -58.60 10.46
CA GLU A 428 -50.35 -58.63 11.91
C GLU A 428 -48.87 -58.54 12.34
N GLU A 429 -48.70 -58.26 13.63
CA GLU A 429 -47.39 -58.08 14.29
C GLU A 429 -46.67 -59.42 14.51
N PRO A 430 -45.38 -59.36 14.87
CA PRO A 430 -45.08 -59.93 16.19
C PRO A 430 -44.15 -59.06 17.05
N ALA A 431 -44.23 -59.35 18.35
CA ALA A 431 -43.16 -59.24 19.36
C ALA A 431 -42.45 -57.89 19.53
N GLU A 432 -42.88 -57.20 20.59
CA GLU A 432 -42.04 -56.48 21.55
C GLU A 432 -40.63 -57.08 21.75
N GLU A 433 -39.60 -56.24 21.72
CA GLU A 433 -38.24 -56.54 22.21
C GLU A 433 -37.66 -55.26 22.85
N GLU A 434 -36.88 -55.40 23.93
CA GLU A 434 -36.74 -54.36 24.96
C GLU A 434 -36.01 -53.07 24.53
N LYS A 435 -36.60 -51.90 24.83
CA LYS A 435 -35.83 -50.65 24.92
C LYS A 435 -34.97 -50.66 26.19
N LYS A 436 -33.72 -51.08 26.05
CA LYS A 436 -32.67 -50.70 27.02
C LYS A 436 -32.31 -49.24 26.83
N GLU A 437 -32.72 -48.40 27.78
CA GLU A 437 -32.18 -47.05 27.91
C GLU A 437 -30.78 -47.12 28.53
N GLU A 438 -29.75 -46.98 27.69
CA GLU A 438 -28.45 -46.51 28.16
C GLU A 438 -28.47 -44.98 28.18
N GLU A 439 -28.51 -44.40 29.38
CA GLU A 439 -28.25 -42.98 29.57
C GLU A 439 -26.84 -42.65 29.03
N PRO A 440 -26.70 -41.65 28.16
CA PRO A 440 -25.37 -41.14 27.82
C PRO A 440 -24.83 -40.37 29.04
N LYS A 441 -24.05 -41.06 29.88
CA LYS A 441 -23.31 -40.45 30.99
C LYS A 441 -22.67 -39.14 30.54
N ASP A 442 -23.00 -38.04 31.22
CA ASP A 442 -22.41 -36.73 30.93
C ASP A 442 -21.03 -36.58 31.59
N GLU A 443 -20.09 -37.43 31.18
CA GLU A 443 -18.68 -37.32 31.58
C GLU A 443 -18.05 -36.10 30.90
N LYS A 444 -18.27 -34.93 31.50
CA LYS A 444 -17.41 -33.76 31.32
C LYS A 444 -16.02 -34.10 31.82
N MET A 445 -15.13 -34.47 30.91
CA MET A 445 -13.70 -34.26 31.15
C MET A 445 -13.44 -32.75 31.16
N GLU A 446 -13.36 -32.17 32.35
CA GLU A 446 -12.52 -30.99 32.56
C GLU A 446 -11.06 -31.45 32.39
N GLU A 447 -10.61 -31.54 31.13
CA GLU A 447 -9.20 -31.65 30.76
C GLU A 447 -8.51 -30.34 31.21
N ALA A 448 -8.21 -30.26 32.50
CA ALA A 448 -7.59 -29.09 33.13
C ALA A 448 -6.27 -28.79 32.42
N ALA A 449 -6.25 -27.68 31.67
CA ALA A 449 -5.14 -27.33 30.81
C ALA A 449 -3.84 -27.27 31.64
N ALA A 450 -2.88 -28.14 31.31
CA ALA A 450 -1.59 -28.16 31.97
C ALA A 450 -0.94 -26.76 31.90
N PRO A 451 -0.30 -26.26 32.97
CA PRO A 451 0.20 -24.90 33.03
C PRO A 451 1.18 -24.63 31.88
N VAL A 452 0.79 -23.73 30.98
CA VAL A 452 1.47 -23.57 29.69
C VAL A 452 2.69 -22.67 29.83
N GLU A 453 3.84 -23.27 30.13
CA GLU A 453 5.10 -22.54 30.31
C GLU A 453 5.76 -22.11 29.00
N LEU A 454 6.68 -21.14 29.10
CA LEU A 454 7.57 -20.73 28.00
C LEU A 454 8.86 -21.55 28.00
N THR A 455 9.28 -21.99 26.81
CA THR A 455 10.58 -22.65 26.61
C THR A 455 11.72 -21.65 26.80
N GLU A 456 12.95 -22.14 26.98
CA GLU A 456 14.14 -21.28 27.08
C GLU A 456 14.40 -20.50 25.79
N GLU A 457 14.03 -21.07 24.63
CA GLU A 457 14.12 -20.39 23.33
C GLU A 457 13.14 -19.22 23.24
N GLU A 458 11.90 -19.38 23.72
CA GLU A 458 10.88 -18.33 23.76
C GLU A 458 11.23 -17.24 24.79
N LYS A 459 11.73 -17.63 25.97
CA LYS A 459 12.27 -16.68 26.98
C LYS A 459 13.41 -15.82 26.42
N LYS A 460 14.12 -16.29 25.39
CA LYS A 460 15.21 -15.59 24.69
C LYS A 460 14.74 -14.75 23.49
N GLN A 461 13.49 -14.90 23.02
CA GLN A 461 12.93 -14.06 21.96
C GLN A 461 12.68 -12.64 22.48
N TRP A 462 13.13 -11.63 21.73
CA TRP A 462 12.86 -10.22 22.05
C TRP A 462 11.48 -9.75 21.57
N TYR A 463 10.90 -10.44 20.58
CA TYR A 463 9.65 -10.10 19.91
C TYR A 463 8.88 -11.40 19.63
N ARG A 464 7.56 -11.38 19.79
CA ARG A 464 6.69 -12.50 19.41
C ARG A 464 6.41 -12.51 17.91
N LYS A 465 6.05 -13.67 17.36
CA LYS A 465 5.59 -13.81 15.97
C LYS A 465 4.05 -13.82 15.92
N THR A 466 3.48 -12.77 15.34
CA THR A 466 2.05 -12.62 15.06
C THR A 466 1.62 -13.42 13.83
N GLY A 467 0.32 -13.65 13.68
CA GLY A 467 -0.27 -14.26 12.47
C GLY A 467 -0.52 -13.29 11.31
N VAL A 468 -0.14 -12.01 11.48
CA VAL A 468 -0.28 -10.91 10.51
C VAL A 468 1.04 -10.15 10.52
N PRO A 469 1.71 -9.94 9.37
CA PRO A 469 2.99 -9.24 9.32
C PRO A 469 2.83 -7.76 9.65
N ASP A 470 3.88 -7.13 10.18
CA ASP A 470 3.89 -5.71 10.52
C ASP A 470 3.64 -4.85 9.27
N VAL A 471 4.26 -5.22 8.15
CA VAL A 471 4.20 -4.54 6.85
C VAL A 471 4.10 -5.57 5.73
N ALA A 472 3.26 -5.32 4.73
CA ALA A 472 3.19 -6.17 3.54
C ALA A 472 4.53 -6.19 2.78
N GLU A 473 5.02 -7.36 2.38
CA GLU A 473 6.36 -7.53 1.80
C GLU A 473 6.60 -6.65 0.56
N SER A 474 5.59 -6.50 -0.30
CA SER A 474 5.64 -5.62 -1.47
C SER A 474 5.82 -4.15 -1.12
N ALA A 475 5.23 -3.67 -0.01
CA ALA A 475 5.44 -2.32 0.49
C ALA A 475 6.86 -2.13 1.03
N VAL A 476 7.41 -3.14 1.71
CA VAL A 476 8.83 -3.15 2.15
C VAL A 476 9.75 -3.09 0.94
N SER A 477 9.60 -3.99 -0.04
CA SER A 477 10.48 -4.09 -1.22
C SER A 477 10.57 -2.82 -2.06
N ARG A 478 9.53 -1.97 -2.06
CA ARG A 478 9.50 -0.67 -2.76
C ARG A 478 10.08 0.51 -1.97
N THR A 479 10.27 0.35 -0.66
CA THR A 479 10.56 1.48 0.25
C THR A 479 11.80 1.30 1.13
N TYR A 480 12.25 0.07 1.39
CA TYR A 480 13.34 -0.24 2.33
C TYR A 480 14.66 0.48 2.02
N THR A 481 14.94 0.76 0.74
CA THR A 481 16.14 1.49 0.30
C THR A 481 16.15 2.97 0.70
N LYS A 482 15.03 3.49 1.18
CA LYS A 482 14.81 4.89 1.59
C LYS A 482 14.57 5.04 3.10
N TYR A 483 14.69 3.95 3.87
CA TYR A 483 14.51 3.98 5.32
C TYR A 483 15.66 4.76 5.98
N ALA A 484 15.31 5.68 6.88
CA ALA A 484 16.22 6.55 7.61
C ALA A 484 15.73 6.76 9.05
N LEU A 485 16.63 7.08 9.99
CA LEU A 485 16.26 7.51 11.34
C LEU A 485 15.75 8.96 11.33
N PRO A 486 14.92 9.38 12.30
CA PRO A 486 14.43 10.75 12.43
C PRO A 486 15.54 11.73 12.83
N ARG A 487 15.52 12.95 12.27
CA ARG A 487 16.43 14.03 12.64
C ARG A 487 15.69 15.28 13.13
N MET A 488 16.33 16.08 13.97
CA MET A 488 15.72 17.30 14.55
C MET A 488 15.29 18.31 13.47
N GLU A 489 16.03 18.39 12.36
CA GLU A 489 15.78 19.26 11.21
C GLU A 489 14.44 18.97 10.51
N GLU A 490 13.82 17.81 10.73
CA GLU A 490 12.50 17.47 10.20
C GLU A 490 11.35 18.20 10.92
N GLY A 491 11.66 18.94 12.00
CA GLY A 491 10.69 19.68 12.83
C GLY A 491 10.31 18.99 14.13
N PHE A 492 11.10 18.01 14.58
CA PHE A 492 10.94 17.40 15.90
C PHE A 492 11.51 18.34 16.99
N SER A 493 10.81 18.41 18.11
CA SER A 493 11.25 19.10 19.33
C SER A 493 12.19 18.23 20.17
N GLU A 494 12.17 16.91 19.96
CA GLU A 494 12.96 15.91 20.67
C GLU A 494 13.05 14.62 19.82
N VAL A 495 14.22 14.00 19.79
CA VAL A 495 14.42 12.63 19.28
C VAL A 495 15.01 11.78 20.40
N SER A 496 14.24 10.82 20.91
CA SER A 496 14.58 10.01 22.08
C SER A 496 14.87 8.57 21.67
N TYR A 497 16.08 8.08 21.95
CA TYR A 497 16.50 6.70 21.68
C TYR A 497 16.23 5.82 22.90
N LEU A 498 15.25 4.90 22.81
CA LEU A 498 14.69 4.20 23.99
C LEU A 498 15.32 2.83 24.28
N TRP A 499 15.92 2.17 23.29
CA TRP A 499 16.45 0.80 23.41
C TRP A 499 17.97 0.76 23.30
N GLN A 500 18.54 1.35 22.25
CA GLN A 500 20.00 1.51 22.09
C GLN A 500 20.36 2.92 21.61
N PRO A 501 21.60 3.39 21.82
CA PRO A 501 22.05 4.70 21.34
C PRO A 501 22.00 4.82 19.81
N GLU A 502 21.90 6.07 19.33
CA GLU A 502 21.80 6.45 17.91
C GLU A 502 22.75 5.68 16.97
N ALA A 503 24.05 5.64 17.28
CA ALA A 503 25.04 4.97 16.44
C ALA A 503 24.80 3.44 16.29
N ALA A 504 24.21 2.80 17.29
CA ALA A 504 23.84 1.39 17.23
C ALA A 504 22.55 1.20 16.40
N CYS A 505 21.53 2.04 16.61
CA CYS A 505 20.32 2.05 15.78
C CYS A 505 20.63 2.32 14.30
N GLU A 506 21.53 3.25 14.00
CA GLU A 506 22.00 3.52 12.64
C GLU A 506 22.65 2.29 12.02
N LYS A 507 23.55 1.62 12.75
CA LYS A 507 24.23 0.42 12.26
C LYS A 507 23.22 -0.69 11.96
N LEU A 508 22.30 -0.98 12.89
CA LEU A 508 21.28 -2.00 12.73
C LEU A 508 20.36 -1.73 11.54
N LEU A 509 19.98 -0.46 11.32
CA LEU A 509 19.23 -0.06 10.12
C LEU A 509 20.04 -0.28 8.84
N LYS A 510 21.31 0.14 8.81
CA LYS A 510 22.21 -0.02 7.65
C LYS A 510 22.42 -1.51 7.31
N ASP A 511 22.68 -2.34 8.31
CA ASP A 511 22.86 -3.79 8.18
C ASP A 511 21.56 -4.47 7.71
N TRP A 512 20.39 -4.09 8.24
CA TRP A 512 19.09 -4.61 7.81
C TRP A 512 18.75 -4.22 6.36
N VAL A 513 19.00 -2.96 5.98
CA VAL A 513 18.81 -2.50 4.59
C VAL A 513 19.75 -3.23 3.64
N LEU A 514 21.00 -3.49 4.03
CA LEU A 514 21.95 -4.29 3.24
C LEU A 514 21.47 -5.74 3.08
N ASN A 515 21.02 -6.38 4.15
CA ASN A 515 20.45 -7.73 4.09
C ASN A 515 19.20 -7.80 3.19
N LYS A 516 18.34 -6.76 3.21
CA LYS A 516 17.23 -6.65 2.26
C LYS A 516 17.70 -6.40 0.83
N LYS A 517 18.81 -5.67 0.58
CA LYS A 517 19.40 -5.56 -0.78
C LYS A 517 19.91 -6.89 -1.34
N LEU A 518 20.32 -7.83 -0.48
CA LEU A 518 20.78 -9.15 -0.88
C LEU A 518 19.64 -10.15 -1.13
N GLY A 519 18.52 -10.04 -0.40
CA GLY A 519 17.45 -11.04 -0.41
C GLY A 519 16.07 -10.60 -0.93
N ALA A 520 15.80 -9.31 -1.15
CA ALA A 520 14.47 -8.85 -1.55
C ALA A 520 14.25 -8.91 -3.08
N LEU A 521 13.04 -9.29 -3.48
CA LEU A 521 12.62 -9.26 -4.89
C LEU A 521 12.48 -7.81 -5.40
N VAL A 522 13.11 -7.49 -6.53
CA VAL A 522 12.96 -6.18 -7.19
C VAL A 522 11.67 -6.16 -8.00
N GLU A 523 10.55 -5.83 -7.35
CA GLU A 523 9.22 -5.76 -8.01
C GLU A 523 9.17 -4.75 -9.17
N ASP A 524 9.79 -3.58 -9.00
CA ASP A 524 9.68 -2.46 -9.95
C ASP A 524 10.62 -2.59 -11.17
N LEU A 525 11.23 -3.75 -11.41
CA LEU A 525 12.23 -3.98 -12.46
C LEU A 525 11.65 -3.75 -13.87
N GLN A 526 11.87 -2.55 -14.39
CA GLN A 526 11.41 -2.19 -15.73
C GLN A 526 12.19 -2.95 -16.81
N PRO A 527 11.51 -3.59 -17.79
CA PRO A 527 12.18 -4.22 -18.90
C PRO A 527 13.01 -3.20 -19.71
N GLY A 528 14.29 -3.51 -19.93
CA GLY A 528 15.19 -2.69 -20.74
C GLY A 528 14.76 -2.60 -22.21
N GLU A 529 15.34 -1.64 -22.94
CA GLU A 529 14.94 -1.35 -24.32
C GLU A 529 15.09 -2.58 -25.24
N ALA A 530 16.17 -3.34 -25.12
CA ALA A 530 16.39 -4.58 -25.86
C ALA A 530 15.29 -5.64 -25.61
N PHE A 531 14.74 -5.73 -24.40
CA PHE A 531 13.59 -6.62 -24.13
C PHE A 531 12.33 -6.07 -24.78
N LYS A 532 12.07 -4.76 -24.68
CA LYS A 532 10.90 -4.10 -25.30
C LYS A 532 10.92 -4.26 -26.83
N GLU A 533 12.09 -4.16 -27.45
CA GLU A 533 12.30 -4.41 -28.88
C GLU A 533 12.00 -5.87 -29.25
N GLN A 534 12.64 -6.84 -28.57
CA GLN A 534 12.42 -8.27 -28.88
C GLN A 534 10.98 -8.70 -28.59
N TRP A 535 10.34 -8.17 -27.54
CA TRP A 535 8.92 -8.40 -27.27
C TRP A 535 8.03 -7.83 -28.38
N GLY A 536 8.34 -6.62 -28.88
CA GLY A 536 7.65 -6.02 -30.03
C GLY A 536 7.84 -6.82 -31.32
N ALA A 537 9.03 -7.38 -31.56
CA ALA A 537 9.31 -8.26 -32.68
C ALA A 537 8.55 -9.60 -32.57
N TRP A 538 8.54 -10.20 -31.38
CA TRP A 538 7.79 -11.42 -31.07
C TRP A 538 6.28 -11.23 -31.27
N GLN A 539 5.70 -10.14 -30.76
CA GLN A 539 4.27 -9.85 -30.95
C GLN A 539 3.92 -9.68 -32.44
N LYS A 540 4.76 -9.00 -33.22
CA LYS A 540 4.60 -8.91 -34.69
C LYS A 540 4.67 -10.28 -35.36
N ALA A 541 5.62 -11.14 -34.98
CA ALA A 541 5.75 -12.50 -35.52
C ALA A 541 4.52 -13.37 -35.18
N LEU A 542 4.06 -13.33 -33.92
CA LEU A 542 2.91 -14.10 -33.44
C LEU A 542 1.59 -13.66 -34.11
N VAL A 543 1.37 -12.35 -34.29
CA VAL A 543 0.24 -11.83 -35.08
C VAL A 543 0.36 -12.23 -36.56
N GLY A 544 1.57 -12.22 -37.13
CA GLY A 544 1.85 -12.70 -38.48
C GLY A 544 1.49 -14.18 -38.66
N TRP A 545 1.93 -15.05 -37.75
CA TRP A 545 1.60 -16.49 -37.77
C TRP A 545 0.10 -16.74 -37.57
N ARG A 546 -0.56 -16.04 -36.64
CA ARG A 546 -2.01 -16.15 -36.41
C ARG A 546 -2.82 -15.72 -37.65
N THR A 547 -2.37 -14.66 -38.33
CA THR A 547 -2.95 -14.18 -39.60
C THR A 547 -2.74 -15.16 -40.74
N ALA A 548 -1.54 -15.74 -40.87
CA ALA A 548 -1.23 -16.76 -41.87
C ALA A 548 -2.05 -18.05 -41.65
N TRP A 549 -2.15 -18.51 -40.40
CA TRP A 549 -2.95 -19.67 -40.00
C TRP A 549 -4.44 -19.48 -40.30
N ASN A 550 -5.01 -18.33 -39.95
CA ASN A 550 -6.41 -18.01 -40.26
C ASN A 550 -6.64 -17.91 -41.78
N SER A 551 -5.69 -17.33 -42.52
CA SER A 551 -5.73 -17.25 -43.99
C SER A 551 -5.49 -18.59 -44.70
N TRP A 552 -4.95 -19.59 -43.99
CA TRP A 552 -4.81 -20.97 -44.46
C TRP A 552 -6.04 -21.83 -44.14
N LYS A 553 -6.78 -21.51 -43.06
CA LYS A 553 -8.10 -22.12 -42.77
C LYS A 553 -9.17 -21.67 -43.76
N ASP A 554 -9.16 -20.41 -44.18
CA ASP A 554 -10.03 -19.87 -45.23
C ASP A 554 -9.72 -20.55 -46.59
N PRO A 555 -10.67 -21.31 -47.20
CA PRO A 555 -10.40 -22.05 -48.44
C PRO A 555 -10.06 -21.16 -49.64
N ALA A 556 -10.66 -19.96 -49.72
CA ALA A 556 -10.46 -19.03 -50.83
C ALA A 556 -9.08 -18.35 -50.72
N LYS A 557 -8.73 -17.86 -49.52
CA LYS A 557 -7.40 -17.30 -49.24
C LYS A 557 -6.30 -18.35 -49.38
N ARG A 558 -6.53 -19.59 -48.93
CA ARG A 558 -5.61 -20.73 -49.16
C ARG A 558 -5.36 -20.98 -50.65
N LYS A 559 -6.42 -21.02 -51.48
CA LYS A 559 -6.31 -21.22 -52.94
C LYS A 559 -5.51 -20.07 -53.59
N ALA A 560 -5.79 -18.83 -53.23
CA ALA A 560 -5.06 -17.65 -53.73
C ALA A 560 -3.58 -17.63 -53.30
N LEU A 561 -3.27 -18.02 -52.06
CA LEU A 561 -1.90 -18.05 -51.52
C LEU A 561 -1.07 -19.17 -52.15
N LEU A 562 -1.67 -20.33 -52.41
CA LEU A 562 -1.05 -21.42 -53.19
C LEU A 562 -0.79 -21.00 -54.64
N ALA A 563 -1.75 -20.33 -55.30
CA ALA A 563 -1.57 -19.80 -56.65
C ALA A 563 -0.40 -18.80 -56.73
N LYS A 564 -0.33 -17.82 -55.79
CA LYS A 564 0.80 -16.88 -55.72
C LYS A 564 2.14 -17.57 -55.44
N ARG A 565 2.18 -18.64 -54.62
CA ARG A 565 3.40 -19.45 -54.42
C ARG A 565 3.81 -20.23 -55.67
N ALA A 566 2.85 -20.74 -56.45
CA ALA A 566 3.13 -21.40 -57.73
C ALA A 566 3.66 -20.41 -58.78
N GLU A 567 3.06 -19.23 -58.88
CA GLU A 567 3.51 -18.15 -59.77
C GLU A 567 4.90 -17.64 -59.40
N ALA A 568 5.18 -17.45 -58.10
CA ALA A 568 6.50 -17.07 -57.62
C ALA A 568 7.56 -18.14 -57.93
N LYS A 569 7.27 -19.43 -57.71
CA LYS A 569 8.15 -20.53 -58.13
C LYS A 569 8.37 -20.59 -59.63
N LYS A 570 7.35 -20.30 -60.44
CA LYS A 570 7.48 -20.23 -61.91
C LYS A 570 8.44 -19.10 -62.30
N LYS A 571 8.27 -17.90 -61.77
CA LYS A 571 9.16 -16.74 -62.00
C LYS A 571 10.59 -16.99 -61.51
N GLU A 572 10.77 -17.71 -60.39
CA GLU A 572 12.09 -18.12 -59.90
C GLU A 572 12.75 -19.16 -60.83
N ALA A 573 11.98 -20.10 -61.37
CA ALA A 573 12.47 -21.10 -62.33
C ALA A 573 12.82 -20.47 -63.70
N GLU A 574 12.01 -19.54 -64.19
CA GLU A 574 12.29 -18.74 -65.39
C GLU A 574 13.54 -17.88 -65.20
N GLY A 575 13.68 -17.21 -64.05
CA GLY A 575 14.89 -16.48 -63.68
C GLY A 575 16.16 -17.35 -63.56
N LYS A 576 16.01 -18.61 -63.12
CA LYS A 576 17.13 -19.58 -63.11
C LYS A 576 17.50 -20.03 -64.52
N LYS A 577 16.53 -20.38 -65.38
CA LYS A 577 16.79 -20.71 -66.79
C LYS A 577 17.49 -19.58 -67.53
N ALA A 578 16.97 -18.34 -67.44
CA ALA A 578 17.61 -17.18 -68.06
C ALA A 578 19.04 -16.93 -67.54
N ARG A 579 19.32 -17.26 -66.27
CA ARG A 579 20.68 -17.19 -65.69
C ARG A 579 21.60 -18.31 -66.18
N GLU A 580 21.07 -19.49 -66.51
CA GLU A 580 21.84 -20.58 -67.13
C GLU A 580 22.11 -20.31 -68.62
N GLU A 581 21.10 -19.87 -69.37
CA GLU A 581 21.25 -19.46 -70.78
C GLU A 581 22.29 -18.35 -70.93
N ARG A 582 22.23 -17.31 -70.07
CA ARG A 582 23.22 -16.23 -70.06
C ARG A 582 24.63 -16.73 -69.72
N LYS A 583 24.78 -17.68 -68.79
CA LYS A 583 26.07 -18.35 -68.51
C LYS A 583 26.58 -19.16 -69.71
N GLN A 584 25.71 -19.85 -70.45
CA GLN A 584 26.11 -20.61 -71.63
C GLN A 584 26.57 -19.69 -72.78
N GLN A 585 25.90 -18.55 -72.98
CA GLN A 585 26.34 -17.51 -73.92
C GLN A 585 27.69 -16.91 -73.50
N GLU A 586 27.86 -16.59 -72.22
CA GLU A 586 29.10 -16.05 -71.65
C GLU A 586 30.27 -17.05 -71.77
N GLN A 587 30.03 -18.34 -71.55
CA GLN A 587 31.02 -19.41 -71.79
C GLN A 587 31.38 -19.58 -73.27
N LYS A 588 30.41 -19.47 -74.20
CA LYS A 588 30.70 -19.47 -75.64
C LYS A 588 31.55 -18.26 -76.04
N ALA A 589 31.21 -17.07 -75.56
CA ALA A 589 31.97 -15.84 -75.82
C ALA A 589 33.40 -15.92 -75.23
N LYS A 590 33.56 -16.50 -74.04
CA LYS A 590 34.88 -16.73 -73.43
C LYS A 590 35.73 -17.70 -74.24
N LYS A 591 35.16 -18.83 -74.69
CA LYS A 591 35.87 -19.79 -75.56
C LYS A 591 36.28 -19.20 -76.91
N LEU A 592 35.50 -18.27 -77.46
CA LEU A 592 35.86 -17.57 -78.71
C LEU A 592 37.10 -16.69 -78.49
N ARG A 593 37.11 -15.88 -77.43
CA ARG A 593 38.26 -15.03 -77.07
C ARG A 593 39.51 -15.82 -76.68
N GLU A 594 39.33 -16.95 -75.99
CA GLU A 594 40.44 -17.86 -75.66
C GLU A 594 41.06 -18.52 -76.91
N ALA A 595 40.31 -18.65 -78.01
CA ALA A 595 40.85 -19.08 -79.29
C ALA A 595 41.62 -17.95 -80.00
N GLU A 596 41.07 -16.73 -80.04
CA GLU A 596 41.76 -15.54 -80.58
C GLU A 596 43.08 -15.26 -79.85
N GLU A 597 43.09 -15.25 -78.50
CA GLU A 597 44.32 -15.07 -77.71
C GLU A 597 45.34 -16.20 -77.92
N ALA A 598 44.89 -17.44 -78.21
CA ALA A 598 45.78 -18.56 -78.48
C ALA A 598 46.45 -18.47 -79.85
N GLU A 599 45.74 -17.97 -80.86
CA GLU A 599 46.27 -17.69 -82.20
C GLU A 599 47.24 -16.50 -82.17
N GLU A 600 46.88 -15.40 -81.48
CA GLU A 600 47.78 -14.26 -81.29
C GLU A 600 49.05 -14.65 -80.50
N LYS A 601 48.93 -15.50 -79.47
CA LYS A 601 50.11 -16.04 -78.75
C LYS A 601 51.02 -16.86 -79.64
N LYS A 602 50.50 -17.74 -80.51
CA LYS A 602 51.32 -18.48 -81.49
C LYS A 602 52.11 -17.51 -82.38
N ALA A 603 51.42 -16.54 -83.00
CA ALA A 603 52.05 -15.54 -83.86
C ALA A 603 53.13 -14.73 -83.11
N ARG A 604 52.93 -14.44 -81.82
CA ARG A 604 53.87 -13.73 -80.96
C ARG A 604 55.08 -14.56 -80.56
N ASP A 605 54.91 -15.84 -80.22
CA ASP A 605 56.00 -16.72 -79.79
C ASP A 605 56.88 -17.20 -80.95
N ASP A 606 56.33 -17.43 -82.14
CA ASP A 606 57.16 -17.77 -83.31
C ASP A 606 58.00 -16.55 -83.75
N LYS A 607 57.44 -15.33 -83.68
CA LYS A 607 58.18 -14.07 -83.87
C LYS A 607 59.24 -13.83 -82.79
N LYS A 608 59.09 -14.42 -81.60
CA LYS A 608 60.08 -14.39 -80.51
C LYS A 608 61.20 -15.40 -80.73
N LYS A 609 60.90 -16.63 -81.15
CA LYS A 609 61.90 -17.66 -81.52
C LYS A 609 62.82 -17.18 -82.64
N ALA A 610 62.28 -16.53 -83.66
CA ALA A 610 63.07 -15.96 -84.76
C ALA A 610 64.13 -14.95 -84.26
N ARG A 611 63.75 -14.03 -83.36
CA ARG A 611 64.68 -13.09 -82.73
C ARG A 611 65.72 -13.75 -81.82
N GLU A 612 65.38 -14.84 -81.14
CA GLU A 612 66.33 -15.56 -80.29
C GLU A 612 67.37 -16.32 -81.11
N ALA A 613 66.97 -16.92 -82.24
CA ALA A 613 67.89 -17.55 -83.20
C ALA A 613 68.85 -16.52 -83.82
N GLU A 614 68.35 -15.36 -84.24
CA GLU A 614 69.17 -14.25 -84.77
C GLU A 614 70.18 -13.75 -83.72
N ARG A 615 69.77 -13.66 -82.44
CA ARG A 615 70.65 -13.27 -81.33
C ARG A 615 71.76 -14.31 -81.10
N LYS A 616 71.44 -15.60 -81.03
CA LYS A 616 72.43 -16.67 -80.83
C LYS A 616 73.45 -16.75 -81.98
N ALA A 617 73.01 -16.50 -83.22
CA ALA A 617 73.90 -16.39 -84.37
C ALA A 617 74.87 -15.18 -84.30
N LYS A 618 74.48 -14.09 -83.64
CA LYS A 618 75.35 -12.93 -83.39
C LYS A 618 76.30 -13.16 -82.21
N GLU A 619 75.82 -13.79 -81.13
CA GLU A 619 76.65 -14.13 -79.96
C GLU A 619 77.78 -15.12 -80.33
N ALA A 620 77.51 -16.12 -81.19
CA ALA A 620 78.53 -17.03 -81.72
C ALA A 620 79.65 -16.31 -82.51
N LYS A 621 79.28 -15.38 -83.41
CA LYS A 621 80.27 -14.58 -84.16
C LYS A 621 81.13 -13.69 -83.26
N VAL A 622 80.61 -13.26 -82.10
CA VAL A 622 81.37 -12.49 -81.11
C VAL A 622 82.35 -13.38 -80.32
N SER A 623 82.02 -14.65 -80.05
CA SER A 623 83.00 -15.58 -79.45
C SER A 623 84.15 -15.92 -80.39
N ASP A 624 83.88 -16.12 -81.69
CA ASP A 624 84.95 -16.41 -82.67
C ASP A 624 85.91 -15.22 -82.87
N LEU A 625 85.39 -13.98 -82.86
CA LEU A 625 86.24 -12.78 -82.90
C LEU A 625 87.13 -12.67 -81.65
N LYS A 626 86.57 -12.92 -80.45
CA LYS A 626 87.36 -12.87 -79.20
C LYS A 626 88.46 -13.94 -79.18
N ARG A 627 88.17 -15.15 -79.64
CA ARG A 627 89.17 -16.23 -79.72
C ARG A 627 90.34 -15.84 -80.64
N LYS A 628 90.08 -15.23 -81.80
CA LYS A 628 91.15 -14.69 -82.66
C LYS A 628 91.99 -13.62 -81.97
N GLN A 629 91.36 -12.64 -81.30
CA GLN A 629 92.10 -11.62 -80.56
C GLN A 629 92.98 -12.20 -79.44
N GLU A 630 92.57 -13.30 -78.80
CA GLU A 630 93.34 -13.97 -77.75
C GLU A 630 94.51 -14.83 -78.31
N GLU A 631 94.36 -15.38 -79.51
CA GLU A 631 95.44 -16.06 -80.25
C GLU A 631 96.47 -15.03 -80.80
N ASP A 632 96.00 -13.89 -81.35
CA ASP A 632 96.86 -12.79 -81.80
C ASP A 632 97.69 -12.19 -80.64
N LEU A 633 97.07 -11.96 -79.47
CA LEU A 633 97.76 -11.40 -78.30
C LEU A 633 98.90 -12.30 -77.80
N LYS A 634 98.69 -13.61 -77.77
CA LYS A 634 99.73 -14.59 -77.41
C LYS A 634 100.89 -14.62 -78.40
N SER A 635 100.65 -14.27 -79.68
CA SER A 635 101.73 -14.09 -80.66
C SER A 635 102.55 -12.82 -80.42
N MET A 636 101.96 -11.76 -79.86
CA MET A 636 102.66 -10.51 -79.54
C MET A 636 103.56 -10.64 -78.31
N ASP A 637 103.10 -11.29 -77.24
CA ASP A 637 103.94 -11.46 -76.04
C ASP A 637 105.09 -12.46 -76.27
N ALA A 638 104.90 -13.48 -77.12
CA ALA A 638 106.00 -14.33 -77.60
C ALA A 638 107.07 -13.55 -78.40
N ARG A 639 106.68 -12.50 -79.14
CA ARG A 639 107.64 -11.58 -79.78
C ARG A 639 108.37 -10.70 -78.78
N ARG A 640 107.68 -10.20 -77.74
CA ARG A 640 108.30 -9.42 -76.66
C ARG A 640 109.33 -10.22 -75.86
N GLU A 641 109.09 -11.49 -75.57
CA GLU A 641 110.10 -12.34 -74.93
C GLU A 641 111.32 -12.62 -75.82
N ALA A 642 111.16 -12.62 -77.15
CA ALA A 642 112.28 -12.71 -78.08
C ALA A 642 113.10 -11.41 -78.13
N GLU A 643 112.44 -10.25 -78.25
CA GLU A 643 113.10 -8.93 -78.23
C GLU A 643 113.79 -8.65 -76.89
N ALA A 644 113.18 -9.04 -75.76
CA ALA A 644 113.77 -8.92 -74.42
C ALA A 644 114.99 -9.82 -74.17
N LYS A 645 115.21 -10.86 -74.99
CA LYS A 645 116.45 -11.64 -74.99
C LYS A 645 117.53 -11.00 -75.86
N LEU A 646 117.18 -10.51 -77.05
CA LEU A 646 118.12 -9.84 -77.94
C LEU A 646 118.73 -8.58 -77.29
N ALA A 647 117.94 -7.82 -76.53
CA ALA A 647 118.37 -6.64 -75.78
C ALA A 647 119.34 -6.91 -74.61
N LYS A 648 119.77 -8.16 -74.37
CA LYS A 648 120.80 -8.52 -73.38
C LYS A 648 122.17 -8.84 -73.97
N GLU A 649 122.29 -9.03 -75.29
CA GLU A 649 123.57 -9.33 -75.96
C GLU A 649 124.14 -8.15 -76.75
N THR A 650 123.32 -7.13 -77.07
CA THR A 650 123.75 -5.91 -77.76
C THR A 650 123.44 -4.65 -76.94
N GLY A 651 124.49 -4.01 -76.41
CA GLY A 651 124.40 -2.91 -75.44
C GLY A 651 124.00 -1.55 -76.02
N GLN A 652 122.83 -1.42 -76.66
CA GLN A 652 122.25 -0.13 -77.07
C GLN A 652 120.73 -0.10 -76.81
N GLY A 653 120.26 0.89 -76.06
CA GLY A 653 118.84 1.07 -75.75
C GLY A 653 118.10 1.93 -76.80
N PRO A 654 116.94 1.49 -77.33
CA PRO A 654 116.11 2.27 -78.25
C PRO A 654 115.20 3.29 -77.52
N PRO A 655 114.64 4.30 -78.22
CA PRO A 655 114.54 5.64 -77.63
C PRO A 655 113.11 6.18 -77.37
N ILE A 656 113.07 7.36 -76.74
CA ILE A 656 111.89 8.24 -76.64
C ILE A 656 111.46 8.69 -78.04
N VAL A 657 110.16 8.66 -78.32
CA VAL A 657 109.54 9.27 -79.52
C VAL A 657 108.36 10.15 -79.09
N GLN A 658 108.23 11.32 -79.72
CA GLN A 658 107.35 12.42 -79.26
C GLN A 658 106.33 12.81 -80.34
N LEU A 659 105.07 12.95 -79.93
CA LEU A 659 103.93 13.68 -80.54
C LEU A 659 103.79 13.78 -82.07
N GLY A 660 102.64 13.30 -82.57
CA GLY A 660 102.00 13.79 -83.80
C GLY A 660 100.51 14.01 -83.57
N VAL A 661 99.97 15.18 -83.93
CA VAL A 661 98.59 15.61 -83.64
C VAL A 661 97.95 16.21 -84.89
N LEU A 662 96.67 15.89 -85.14
CA LEU A 662 95.67 16.69 -85.88
C LEU A 662 94.32 15.91 -85.93
N ALA A 663 93.17 16.59 -86.03
CA ALA A 663 92.40 17.27 -84.97
C ALA A 663 91.03 17.75 -85.56
N ALA A 664 90.16 18.35 -84.73
CA ALA A 664 88.78 18.83 -85.02
C ALA A 664 87.71 17.72 -85.19
N GLY A 665 86.47 17.87 -84.71
CA GLY A 665 85.82 18.92 -83.89
C GLY A 665 84.36 18.51 -83.56
N ALA A 666 83.56 19.20 -82.74
CA ALA A 666 83.75 20.40 -81.92
C ALA A 666 82.67 20.49 -80.80
N TYR A 667 82.96 21.20 -79.70
CA TYR A 667 82.10 21.85 -78.67
C TYR A 667 80.80 21.14 -78.14
N PHE A 668 80.66 20.87 -76.83
CA PHE A 668 80.39 21.79 -75.68
C PHE A 668 79.03 22.54 -75.71
N PHE A 669 78.08 22.19 -74.83
CA PHE A 669 77.88 22.87 -73.53
C PHE A 669 76.89 22.12 -72.59
N LEU A 670 76.69 22.66 -71.37
CA LEU A 670 75.85 22.12 -70.28
C LEU A 670 74.33 22.35 -70.50
N GLY A 671 73.49 21.62 -69.75
CA GLY A 671 72.06 21.94 -69.54
C GLY A 671 71.83 23.05 -68.48
N PRO A 672 70.64 23.19 -67.83
CA PRO A 672 69.51 22.24 -67.77
C PRO A 672 68.08 22.86 -67.91
N LYS A 673 67.05 22.01 -67.74
CA LYS A 673 65.59 22.29 -67.53
C LYS A 673 64.78 22.91 -68.68
N GLY A 674 63.57 22.38 -68.88
CA GLY A 674 62.43 23.16 -69.41
C GLY A 674 61.26 22.36 -69.98
N ASP A 675 60.03 22.87 -69.75
CA ASP A 675 58.85 22.79 -70.64
C ASP A 675 58.14 21.44 -70.92
N LYS A 676 56.88 21.34 -71.38
CA LYS A 676 55.63 22.18 -71.47
C LYS A 676 54.48 21.19 -71.85
N LYS A 677 53.18 21.33 -71.58
CA LYS A 677 52.31 22.27 -70.83
C LYS A 677 51.43 21.40 -69.86
N LYS A 678 50.17 21.58 -69.39
CA LYS A 678 48.94 22.37 -69.71
C LYS A 678 48.26 22.03 -71.06
N SER A 679 46.95 22.21 -71.28
CA SER A 679 45.77 22.48 -70.42
C SER A 679 44.49 22.01 -71.19
N ASP A 680 43.20 22.32 -70.93
CA ASP A 680 42.52 23.36 -70.12
C ASP A 680 41.05 22.97 -69.77
N ALA A 681 40.26 23.90 -69.21
CA ALA A 681 38.85 23.73 -68.77
C ALA A 681 37.82 24.27 -69.81
N PRO A 682 36.53 24.50 -69.43
CA PRO A 682 36.17 25.80 -68.85
C PRO A 682 35.13 25.76 -67.69
N LYS A 683 34.59 26.93 -67.32
CA LYS A 683 33.97 27.23 -66.01
C LYS A 683 32.88 28.31 -66.11
N ALA A 684 31.77 28.16 -65.38
CA ALA A 684 30.75 29.20 -65.12
C ALA A 684 29.85 28.76 -63.93
N ALA A 685 29.27 29.62 -63.07
CA ALA A 685 29.50 31.04 -62.75
C ALA A 685 28.95 31.35 -61.32
N ALA A 686 29.16 32.58 -60.81
CA ALA A 686 28.60 33.14 -59.56
C ALA A 686 27.88 34.48 -59.90
N PRO A 687 27.13 35.20 -59.01
CA PRO A 687 27.37 35.54 -57.60
C PRO A 687 26.12 35.22 -56.69
N LYS A 688 25.75 35.83 -55.55
CA LYS A 688 26.16 37.08 -54.86
C LYS A 688 26.01 37.09 -53.31
N ALA A 689 24.85 37.48 -52.77
CA ALA A 689 24.56 37.78 -51.35
C ALA A 689 23.13 37.23 -51.02
N GLU A 690 22.55 37.26 -49.81
CA GLU A 690 22.72 38.19 -48.66
C GLU A 690 22.16 37.60 -47.34
N ALA A 691 22.34 38.31 -46.22
CA ALA A 691 21.57 38.28 -44.96
C ALA A 691 21.50 37.00 -44.08
N ALA A 692 22.09 37.12 -42.89
CA ALA A 692 21.47 36.73 -41.61
C ALA A 692 21.01 38.03 -40.89
N PRO A 693 20.26 38.04 -39.76
CA PRO A 693 19.88 36.92 -38.87
C PRO A 693 18.39 36.86 -38.45
N ALA A 694 17.95 35.75 -37.85
CA ALA A 694 16.74 35.72 -37.01
C ALA A 694 16.70 34.55 -35.99
N LYS A 695 16.56 34.88 -34.70
CA LYS A 695 16.10 34.01 -33.58
C LYS A 695 15.71 34.95 -32.42
N PRO A 696 14.73 34.66 -31.54
CA PRO A 696 13.78 33.54 -31.49
C PRO A 696 12.31 33.97 -31.69
N ALA A 697 11.40 33.00 -31.67
CA ALA A 697 10.01 33.20 -31.28
C ALA A 697 9.69 32.26 -30.09
N ALA A 698 8.99 32.76 -29.08
CA ALA A 698 8.60 31.99 -27.89
C ALA A 698 7.14 31.51 -27.99
N PRO A 699 6.75 30.43 -27.28
CA PRO A 699 5.36 30.05 -27.12
C PRO A 699 4.58 31.06 -26.26
N ALA A 700 3.24 30.97 -26.30
CA ALA A 700 2.33 31.90 -25.64
C ALA A 700 2.41 31.87 -24.10
N ALA A 701 1.93 32.95 -23.48
CA ALA A 701 1.98 33.14 -22.03
C ALA A 701 0.83 32.44 -21.28
N GLU A 702 1.15 31.96 -20.07
CA GLU A 702 0.21 31.67 -18.99
C GLU A 702 0.68 32.41 -17.73
N ALA A 703 -0.26 32.85 -16.88
CA ALA A 703 0.01 33.91 -15.90
C ALA A 703 0.65 33.40 -14.59
N ALA A 704 1.65 34.14 -14.09
CA ALA A 704 2.17 34.00 -12.73
C ALA A 704 1.63 35.15 -11.84
N PRO A 705 1.23 34.90 -10.58
CA PRO A 705 0.67 35.93 -9.71
C PRO A 705 1.73 36.91 -9.16
N ALA A 706 1.27 38.10 -8.78
CA ALA A 706 2.12 39.19 -8.31
C ALA A 706 2.82 38.89 -6.97
N LYS A 707 4.01 39.46 -6.80
CA LYS A 707 4.80 39.40 -5.56
C LYS A 707 4.32 40.49 -4.58
N ALA A 708 4.17 40.14 -3.30
CA ALA A 708 3.75 41.10 -2.29
C ALA A 708 4.84 42.16 -1.99
N ALA A 709 4.40 43.39 -1.69
CA ALA A 709 5.19 44.38 -0.96
C ALA A 709 4.80 44.31 0.55
N PRO A 710 5.72 44.60 1.48
CA PRO A 710 5.42 44.55 2.91
C PRO A 710 4.61 45.77 3.36
N ALA A 711 3.70 45.55 4.31
CA ALA A 711 3.08 46.63 5.09
C ALA A 711 3.72 46.69 6.49
N GLU A 712 4.12 47.87 6.93
CA GLU A 712 4.60 48.11 8.29
C GLU A 712 3.43 48.21 9.30
N PRO A 713 3.69 47.99 10.61
CA PRO A 713 2.65 47.88 11.62
C PRO A 713 2.13 49.24 12.12
N ALA A 714 0.81 49.37 12.24
CA ALA A 714 0.19 50.46 12.99
C ALA A 714 0.24 50.16 14.50
N ALA A 715 0.76 51.10 15.29
CA ALA A 715 0.72 51.10 16.75
C ALA A 715 -0.60 51.74 17.28
N PRO A 716 -0.96 51.56 18.57
CA PRO A 716 -2.34 51.77 19.05
C PRO A 716 -2.61 53.12 19.75
N ALA A 717 -3.90 53.37 20.00
CA ALA A 717 -4.49 54.33 20.95
C ALA A 717 -4.39 55.84 20.56
N PRO A 718 -5.25 56.73 21.11
CA PRO A 718 -6.34 56.50 22.08
C PRO A 718 -7.61 55.86 21.49
#